data_AF-A0A9Q0PX64-F1
#
_entry.id   AF-A0A9Q0PX64-F1
#
_cell.length_a   1.000
_cell.length_b   1.000
_cell.length_c   1.000
_cell.angle_alpha   90.00
_cell.angle_beta   90.00
_cell.angle_gamma   90.00
#
_symmetry.space_group_name_H-M   'P 1'
#
loop_
_entity.id
_entity.type
_entity.pdbx_description
1 polymer ?
#
loop_
_entity_poly.entity_id
_entity_poly.type
_entity_poly.pdbx_seq_one_letter_code
_entity_poly.pdbx_strand_id
1 'polypeptide(L)'
;MSNEKLLRRSPRTNSIVVTENGEKMSGRKQSPKKNSGKELSLDKASSGKKQKEHRGKCSLIGDPVPHDEAQERWHWRYEIKSKRSKHPRLTLDDDHDEDKVVWNVECHYTQAYIEGRIINLGDCVYVKGDGAKNHIGSVLEFFKTTDKEDYFRVQWFYRAEDTVMKDAADFHDNKRLFYSTVMNDNPIDCIISKVTVVQISPRVGVKFHSTPVSDFYFDMEYSVDYSTFQTLLTDCSLKGHELLSLPFCDSRPATPSDTSMENMSTCGSYKAKLALLDLFSGCGGMSTGLCLGAKVSCVDLVTRWALDSDESACESLKLNHPETHVRNEAAEDFLELLKEWQKLCKRYAVNNVGRTHKSRSLASGVSKPNKKSSNDDDIAPGEYEVARLVDICYGKTDKRGKRGLKFKVHWKGYSTSEDSWEPIDGLSNCEDSIRDFVREGFKSKILPLPGDADVICGGPPCQGISGYNRYRNVDSPLTDERNVQIVVFMDIVQFLKPKYVLMENVVDILRFDRASFARYALSRLVHMKYQARLGTVAAGCYGLPQFRLRVFLWGAHPKEKLPQFPLPSHDVIVRYWPPPEFERNTVAYDEDQPRDDLEKATVLRDAISDLPDVSSHETREEMAYDKPPETDFQQFIRSTRNEMTGSELSGTRMINLLYDHRPYSLNEEDFARVCQIPKKKGANFRDLPGVVVGADNVARRDPTKEQVLLPSGKPLVPDFALNFEGGKSRRPYARLWWDETVSTVVTYPDLHSQAVMHPEQDRVLTIRECARLQGFPDYYRFCGTVKQR
;
A
#
# COMPACT_ATOMS: atom_id res chain seq x y z
N MET A 1 -32.36 0.87 -44.39
CA MET A 1 -31.95 1.28 -43.04
C MET A 1 -32.29 0.13 -42.12
N SER A 2 -31.30 -0.69 -41.87
CA SER A 2 -31.42 -2.08 -41.44
C SER A 2 -31.13 -2.15 -39.94
N ASN A 3 -32.01 -2.78 -39.17
CA ASN A 3 -31.77 -3.13 -37.77
C ASN A 3 -30.61 -4.14 -37.68
N GLU A 4 -29.39 -3.65 -37.43
CA GLU A 4 -28.26 -4.46 -36.98
C GLU A 4 -28.41 -4.68 -35.48
N LYS A 5 -28.44 -5.95 -35.04
CA LYS A 5 -28.35 -6.29 -33.62
C LYS A 5 -26.89 -6.06 -33.18
N LEU A 6 -26.69 -5.02 -32.39
CA LEU A 6 -25.41 -4.64 -31.77
C LEU A 6 -25.23 -5.36 -30.42
N LEU A 7 -23.97 -5.43 -29.98
CA LEU A 7 -23.47 -5.93 -28.69
C LEU A 7 -24.29 -5.43 -27.49
N ARG A 8 -24.41 -6.27 -26.46
CA ARG A 8 -25.07 -5.90 -25.19
C ARG A 8 -24.15 -5.59 -24.01
N ARG A 9 -22.84 -5.92 -24.02
CA ARG A 9 -21.74 -5.33 -23.19
C ARG A 9 -20.52 -6.27 -23.06
N SER A 10 -19.32 -5.70 -23.03
CA SER A 10 -18.04 -6.30 -22.58
C SER A 10 -17.56 -5.60 -21.30
N PRO A 11 -16.49 -6.06 -20.61
CA PRO A 11 -15.89 -5.29 -19.51
C PRO A 11 -15.37 -3.97 -20.07
N ARG A 12 -16.11 -2.87 -19.87
CA ARG A 12 -15.64 -1.55 -20.27
C ARG A 12 -14.55 -1.11 -19.31
N THR A 13 -13.38 -0.81 -19.86
CA THR A 13 -12.47 0.16 -19.26
C THR A 13 -13.20 1.49 -19.17
N ASN A 14 -13.34 2.06 -17.96
CA ASN A 14 -13.86 3.42 -17.79
C ASN A 14 -13.03 4.41 -18.61
N SER A 15 -13.50 4.74 -19.81
CA SER A 15 -13.00 5.83 -20.63
C SER A 15 -14.02 6.97 -20.57
N ILE A 16 -13.81 7.91 -19.66
CA ILE A 16 -14.57 9.17 -19.65
C ILE A 16 -13.89 10.12 -20.62
N VAL A 17 -14.61 10.51 -21.66
CA VAL A 17 -14.28 11.63 -22.53
C VAL A 17 -14.44 12.91 -21.69
N VAL A 18 -13.32 13.54 -21.36
CA VAL A 18 -13.28 14.87 -20.75
C VAL A 18 -13.79 15.86 -21.79
N THR A 19 -14.98 16.41 -21.58
CA THR A 19 -15.41 17.63 -22.28
C THR A 19 -14.94 18.82 -21.47
N GLU A 20 -14.03 19.60 -22.05
CA GLU A 20 -13.58 20.88 -21.54
C GLU A 20 -14.77 21.86 -21.48
N ASN A 21 -15.17 22.26 -20.27
CA ASN A 21 -16.02 23.43 -20.09
C ASN A 21 -15.14 24.66 -19.88
N GLY A 22 -14.80 25.31 -21.00
CA GLY A 22 -14.24 26.64 -21.06
C GLY A 22 -15.34 27.72 -21.07
N GLU A 23 -15.24 28.61 -20.10
CA GLU A 23 -15.69 30.01 -20.02
C GLU A 23 -16.70 30.57 -21.04
N LYS A 24 -17.81 31.07 -20.49
CA LYS A 24 -18.75 31.97 -21.17
C LYS A 24 -18.06 33.30 -21.53
N MET A 25 -17.97 33.62 -22.82
CA MET A 25 -17.94 35.01 -23.29
C MET A 25 -18.92 35.25 -24.44
N SER A 26 -19.61 36.39 -24.33
CA SER A 26 -20.70 36.89 -25.16
C SER A 26 -20.26 37.34 -26.55
N GLY A 27 -21.07 37.08 -27.58
CA GLY A 27 -20.91 37.71 -28.90
C GLY A 27 -22.03 37.38 -29.89
N ARG A 28 -22.86 38.38 -30.20
CA ARG A 28 -24.05 38.33 -31.07
C ARG A 28 -23.66 38.53 -32.53
N LYS A 29 -24.17 37.74 -33.50
CA LYS A 29 -24.71 38.20 -34.82
C LYS A 29 -25.08 37.07 -35.82
N GLN A 30 -26.37 37.10 -36.21
CA GLN A 30 -26.98 37.02 -37.55
C GLN A 30 -26.66 35.85 -38.54
N SER A 31 -27.71 35.08 -38.84
CA SER A 31 -27.93 34.29 -40.06
C SER A 31 -28.21 35.18 -41.30
N PRO A 32 -28.09 34.70 -42.56
CA PRO A 32 -29.26 34.09 -43.24
C PRO A 32 -29.03 33.05 -44.38
N LYS A 33 -30.01 32.13 -44.53
CA LYS A 33 -30.73 31.60 -45.75
C LYS A 33 -29.92 31.18 -47.01
N LYS A 34 -30.16 30.07 -47.73
CA LYS A 34 -31.36 29.53 -48.46
C LYS A 34 -30.99 28.10 -48.92
N ASN A 35 -31.79 27.03 -48.80
CA ASN A 35 -33.04 26.62 -49.49
C ASN A 35 -32.98 26.37 -51.02
N SER A 36 -33.01 25.08 -51.41
CA SER A 36 -33.78 24.47 -52.51
C SER A 36 -33.61 22.94 -52.38
N GLY A 37 -34.60 22.04 -52.47
CA GLY A 37 -36.03 22.11 -52.75
C GLY A 37 -36.45 20.81 -53.46
N LYS A 38 -37.32 20.01 -52.81
CA LYS A 38 -38.37 19.06 -53.29
C LYS A 38 -37.97 17.94 -54.29
N GLU A 39 -38.17 16.62 -54.07
CA GLU A 39 -39.29 15.78 -53.58
C GLU A 39 -40.37 15.44 -54.64
N LEU A 40 -40.77 14.13 -54.65
CA LEU A 40 -41.90 13.42 -55.29
C LEU A 40 -41.66 12.89 -56.73
N SER A 41 -42.06 11.68 -57.14
CA SER A 41 -42.82 10.53 -56.57
C SER A 41 -42.99 9.47 -57.69
N LEU A 42 -43.17 8.17 -57.37
CA LEU A 42 -44.19 7.23 -57.92
C LEU A 42 -43.71 5.77 -58.11
N ASP A 43 -44.58 4.88 -57.66
CA ASP A 43 -44.54 3.42 -57.63
C ASP A 43 -44.57 2.74 -59.02
N LYS A 44 -43.94 1.56 -59.13
CA LYS A 44 -44.62 0.29 -59.52
C LYS A 44 -43.67 -0.93 -59.50
N ALA A 45 -44.26 -2.06 -59.15
CA ALA A 45 -43.65 -3.39 -58.98
C ALA A 45 -43.25 -4.11 -60.27
N SER A 46 -42.21 -4.95 -60.23
CA SER A 46 -42.31 -6.43 -60.32
C SER A 46 -40.97 -7.12 -60.64
N SER A 47 -40.78 -8.28 -59.99
CA SER A 47 -39.93 -9.44 -60.31
C SER A 47 -38.45 -9.26 -60.71
N GLY A 48 -37.57 -9.77 -59.83
CA GLY A 48 -36.19 -10.14 -60.17
C GLY A 48 -35.55 -10.94 -59.03
N LYS A 49 -35.45 -12.27 -59.21
CA LYS A 49 -34.82 -13.20 -58.26
C LYS A 49 -33.31 -12.93 -58.10
N LYS A 50 -32.87 -13.02 -56.84
CA LYS A 50 -31.56 -13.49 -56.33
C LYS A 50 -30.32 -12.65 -56.68
N GLN A 51 -29.66 -12.18 -55.62
CA GLN A 51 -28.44 -12.84 -55.11
C GLN A 51 -28.35 -12.70 -53.58
N LYS A 52 -28.40 -13.84 -52.90
CA LYS A 52 -28.07 -13.98 -51.48
C LYS A 52 -26.55 -13.92 -51.38
N GLU A 53 -26.00 -12.88 -50.77
CA GLU A 53 -24.65 -12.94 -50.25
C GLU A 53 -24.64 -13.88 -49.03
N HIS A 54 -23.71 -14.84 -49.07
CA HIS A 54 -23.53 -15.88 -48.07
C HIS A 54 -23.12 -15.28 -46.72
N ARG A 55 -24.10 -15.04 -45.83
CA ARG A 55 -23.84 -14.94 -44.38
C ARG A 55 -23.44 -16.32 -43.86
N GLY A 56 -22.26 -16.43 -43.24
CA GLY A 56 -21.90 -17.61 -42.44
C GLY A 56 -22.99 -17.85 -41.39
N LYS A 57 -23.54 -19.07 -41.34
CA LYS A 57 -24.59 -19.44 -40.38
C LYS A 57 -23.95 -19.74 -39.02
N CYS A 58 -24.23 -18.92 -38.02
CA CYS A 58 -24.03 -19.30 -36.62
C CYS A 58 -25.29 -20.02 -36.13
N SER A 59 -25.14 -21.19 -35.49
CA SER A 59 -26.27 -21.96 -34.95
C SER A 59 -25.83 -22.92 -33.86
N LEU A 60 -26.68 -23.12 -32.86
CA LEU A 60 -26.51 -24.20 -31.88
C LEU A 60 -26.63 -25.57 -32.56
N ILE A 61 -25.76 -26.52 -32.22
CA ILE A 61 -25.71 -27.86 -32.82
C ILE A 61 -25.91 -28.92 -31.74
N GLY A 62 -26.51 -30.04 -32.12
CA GLY A 62 -26.74 -31.19 -31.27
C GLY A 62 -28.14 -31.20 -30.68
N ASP A 63 -28.46 -32.28 -29.97
CA ASP A 63 -29.70 -32.37 -29.23
C ASP A 63 -29.64 -31.43 -28.01
N PRO A 64 -30.75 -30.77 -27.64
CA PRO A 64 -30.82 -30.01 -26.41
C PRO A 64 -30.44 -30.88 -25.22
N VAL A 65 -29.67 -30.33 -24.29
CA VAL A 65 -29.35 -30.99 -23.02
C VAL A 65 -30.67 -31.37 -22.33
N PRO A 66 -30.86 -32.63 -21.89
CA PRO A 66 -32.07 -33.07 -21.21
C PRO A 66 -32.46 -32.12 -20.07
N HIS A 67 -33.75 -31.88 -19.89
CA HIS A 67 -34.24 -30.86 -18.97
C HIS A 67 -33.74 -31.06 -17.53
N ASP A 68 -33.73 -32.31 -17.06
CA ASP A 68 -33.29 -32.65 -15.71
C ASP A 68 -31.79 -32.39 -15.52
N GLU A 69 -30.95 -32.75 -16.50
CA GLU A 69 -29.51 -32.46 -16.49
C GLU A 69 -29.22 -30.96 -16.55
N ALA A 70 -29.98 -30.23 -17.37
CA ALA A 70 -29.85 -28.79 -17.48
C ALA A 70 -30.27 -28.07 -16.19
N GLN A 71 -31.30 -28.56 -15.50
CA GLN A 71 -31.70 -28.07 -14.18
C GLN A 71 -30.65 -28.38 -13.11
N GLU A 72 -29.99 -29.53 -13.16
CA GLU A 72 -28.93 -29.87 -12.22
C GLU A 72 -27.69 -28.96 -12.41
N ARG A 73 -27.26 -28.77 -13.66
CA ARG A 73 -26.06 -27.96 -13.98
C ARG A 73 -26.27 -26.45 -13.88
N TRP A 74 -27.45 -25.96 -14.27
CA TRP A 74 -27.76 -24.53 -14.36
C TRP A 74 -29.02 -24.18 -13.57
N HIS A 75 -29.21 -24.83 -12.42
CA HIS A 75 -30.34 -24.69 -11.50
C HIS A 75 -30.79 -23.23 -11.30
N TRP A 76 -29.83 -22.35 -11.05
CA TRP A 76 -30.05 -20.93 -10.79
C TRP A 76 -30.82 -20.22 -11.92
N ARG A 77 -30.64 -20.62 -13.21
CA ARG A 77 -31.38 -20.04 -14.34
C ARG A 77 -32.87 -20.39 -14.31
N TYR A 78 -33.17 -21.64 -13.98
CA TYR A 78 -34.54 -22.14 -13.93
C TYR A 78 -35.30 -21.61 -12.71
N GLU A 79 -34.61 -21.40 -11.58
CA GLU A 79 -35.17 -20.70 -10.43
C GLU A 79 -35.54 -19.25 -10.74
N ILE A 80 -34.64 -18.48 -11.37
CA ILE A 80 -34.91 -17.08 -11.73
C ILE A 80 -36.12 -16.99 -12.65
N LYS A 81 -36.20 -17.89 -13.65
CA LYS A 81 -37.34 -17.99 -14.55
C LYS A 81 -38.65 -18.27 -13.79
N SER A 82 -38.63 -19.20 -12.84
CA SER A 82 -39.79 -19.54 -11.99
C SER A 82 -40.22 -18.37 -11.10
N LYS A 83 -39.28 -17.69 -10.44
CA LYS A 83 -39.56 -16.53 -9.56
C LYS A 83 -40.16 -15.36 -10.36
N ARG A 84 -39.60 -15.03 -11.53
CA ARG A 84 -40.12 -13.96 -12.40
C ARG A 84 -41.44 -14.31 -13.08
N SER A 85 -41.68 -15.59 -13.38
CA SER A 85 -42.97 -16.05 -13.90
C SER A 85 -44.11 -15.96 -12.86
N LYS A 86 -43.79 -16.00 -11.55
CA LYS A 86 -44.76 -15.92 -10.46
C LYS A 86 -45.09 -14.49 -10.02
N HIS A 87 -44.19 -13.52 -10.25
CA HIS A 87 -44.40 -12.12 -9.90
C HIS A 87 -43.96 -11.17 -11.05
N PRO A 88 -44.84 -10.88 -12.02
CA PRO A 88 -44.51 -10.04 -13.19
C PRO A 88 -44.35 -8.53 -12.90
N ARG A 89 -44.58 -8.06 -11.66
CA ARG A 89 -44.83 -6.63 -11.33
C ARG A 89 -43.92 -6.00 -10.25
N LEU A 90 -42.71 -6.53 -10.03
CA LEU A 90 -41.70 -5.83 -9.22
C LEU A 90 -40.62 -5.25 -10.14
N THR A 91 -40.93 -4.13 -10.79
CA THR A 91 -39.93 -3.23 -11.35
C THR A 91 -39.41 -2.34 -10.22
N LEU A 92 -38.37 -2.79 -9.54
CA LEU A 92 -37.34 -1.87 -9.04
C LEU A 92 -36.29 -1.84 -10.15
N ASP A 93 -36.59 -1.08 -11.21
CA ASP A 93 -35.59 -0.72 -12.21
C ASP A 93 -34.69 0.31 -11.54
N ASP A 94 -33.61 -0.15 -10.91
CA ASP A 94 -32.47 0.68 -10.59
C ASP A 94 -31.62 0.78 -11.86
N ASP A 95 -31.39 2.01 -12.34
CA ASP A 95 -30.90 2.35 -13.68
C ASP A 95 -29.42 1.97 -13.98
N HIS A 96 -28.82 1.00 -13.27
CA HIS A 96 -27.50 0.46 -13.58
C HIS A 96 -27.58 -0.85 -14.38
N ASP A 97 -27.74 -0.64 -15.68
CA ASP A 97 -28.17 -1.61 -16.69
C ASP A 97 -27.09 -2.65 -17.12
N GLU A 98 -26.01 -2.85 -16.35
CA GLU A 98 -24.76 -3.52 -16.79
C GLU A 98 -24.67 -5.03 -16.57
N ASP A 99 -25.48 -5.62 -15.68
CA ASP A 99 -25.40 -7.06 -15.29
C ASP A 99 -26.70 -7.86 -15.56
N LYS A 100 -27.48 -7.50 -16.60
CA LYS A 100 -28.76 -8.16 -16.90
C LYS A 100 -28.56 -9.59 -17.42
N VAL A 101 -28.63 -10.55 -16.51
CA VAL A 101 -28.67 -11.98 -16.83
C VAL A 101 -29.93 -12.35 -17.62
N VAL A 102 -29.76 -13.13 -18.69
CA VAL A 102 -30.88 -13.57 -19.53
C VAL A 102 -31.67 -14.66 -18.79
N TRP A 103 -32.88 -14.32 -18.37
CA TRP A 103 -33.71 -15.16 -17.50
C TRP A 103 -34.69 -16.06 -18.26
N ASN A 104 -35.00 -15.76 -19.52
CA ASN A 104 -36.02 -16.45 -20.32
C ASN A 104 -35.45 -17.64 -21.11
N VAL A 105 -34.67 -18.50 -20.45
CA VAL A 105 -34.04 -19.67 -21.10
C VAL A 105 -35.05 -20.78 -21.40
N GLU A 106 -35.06 -21.29 -22.62
CA GLU A 106 -35.87 -22.43 -23.08
C GLU A 106 -35.13 -23.75 -22.87
N CYS A 107 -33.94 -23.90 -23.43
CA CYS A 107 -33.11 -25.10 -23.33
C CYS A 107 -31.61 -24.77 -23.48
N HIS A 108 -30.76 -25.70 -23.06
CA HIS A 108 -29.30 -25.59 -23.15
C HIS A 108 -28.73 -26.52 -24.22
N TYR A 109 -27.54 -26.19 -24.72
CA TYR A 109 -26.78 -26.94 -25.71
C TYR A 109 -25.33 -27.09 -25.24
N THR A 110 -24.63 -28.07 -25.80
CA THR A 110 -23.20 -28.30 -25.50
C THR A 110 -22.27 -27.76 -26.58
N GLN A 111 -22.81 -27.49 -27.78
CA GLN A 111 -22.02 -27.14 -28.97
C GLN A 111 -22.66 -26.06 -29.82
N ALA A 112 -21.81 -25.30 -30.49
CA ALA A 112 -22.18 -24.26 -31.44
C ALA A 112 -21.38 -24.37 -32.74
N TYR A 113 -22.03 -24.10 -33.87
CA TYR A 113 -21.39 -23.92 -35.17
C TYR A 113 -21.19 -22.43 -35.42
N ILE A 114 -19.94 -22.02 -35.66
CA ILE A 114 -19.60 -20.62 -35.92
C ILE A 114 -18.58 -20.59 -37.05
N GLU A 115 -18.94 -19.96 -38.17
CA GLU A 115 -18.09 -19.73 -39.34
C GLU A 115 -17.23 -20.94 -39.81
N GLY A 116 -17.79 -22.15 -39.77
CA GLY A 116 -17.08 -23.35 -40.23
C GLY A 116 -16.39 -24.16 -39.13
N ARG A 117 -16.49 -23.76 -37.86
CA ARG A 117 -15.87 -24.43 -36.71
C ARG A 117 -16.91 -24.80 -35.66
N ILE A 118 -16.66 -25.91 -34.97
CA ILE A 118 -17.45 -26.35 -33.82
C ILE A 118 -16.77 -25.82 -32.55
N ILE A 119 -17.55 -25.18 -31.69
CA ILE A 119 -17.14 -24.68 -30.38
C ILE A 119 -17.89 -25.47 -29.32
N ASN A 120 -17.16 -25.99 -28.34
CA ASN A 120 -17.70 -26.77 -27.23
C ASN A 120 -17.70 -25.93 -25.94
N LEU A 121 -18.46 -26.38 -24.93
CA LEU A 121 -18.30 -25.87 -23.56
C LEU A 121 -16.84 -26.04 -23.09
N GLY A 122 -16.31 -25.03 -22.42
CA GLY A 122 -14.92 -24.94 -21.95
C GLY A 122 -13.92 -24.39 -22.98
N ASP A 123 -14.30 -24.32 -24.27
CA ASP A 123 -13.42 -23.73 -25.28
C ASP A 123 -13.23 -22.22 -25.04
N CYS A 124 -12.01 -21.74 -25.26
CA CYS A 124 -11.69 -20.32 -25.23
C CYS A 124 -11.88 -19.69 -26.61
N VAL A 125 -12.48 -18.50 -26.65
CA VAL A 125 -12.86 -17.83 -27.89
C VAL A 125 -12.52 -16.34 -27.87
N TYR A 126 -12.24 -15.79 -29.05
CA TYR A 126 -12.32 -14.36 -29.29
C TYR A 126 -13.77 -13.92 -29.41
N VAL A 127 -14.14 -12.89 -28.66
CA VAL A 127 -15.47 -12.28 -28.70
C VAL A 127 -15.32 -10.83 -29.16
N LYS A 128 -16.17 -10.42 -30.11
CA LYS A 128 -16.22 -9.06 -30.62
C LYS A 128 -16.65 -8.11 -29.49
N GLY A 129 -15.90 -7.03 -29.27
CA GLY A 129 -16.24 -5.98 -28.30
C GLY A 129 -16.61 -4.64 -28.96
N ASP A 130 -16.98 -3.67 -28.12
CA ASP A 130 -17.25 -2.30 -28.53
C ASP A 130 -15.95 -1.62 -29.02
N GLY A 131 -16.03 -0.76 -30.04
CA GLY A 131 -14.90 0.09 -30.46
C GLY A 131 -13.71 -0.65 -31.10
N ALA A 132 -13.95 -1.79 -31.75
CA ALA A 132 -12.95 -2.63 -32.43
C ALA A 132 -11.95 -3.38 -31.52
N LYS A 133 -12.15 -3.40 -30.19
CA LYS A 133 -11.37 -4.27 -29.29
C LYS A 133 -11.99 -5.67 -29.21
N ASN A 134 -11.16 -6.70 -29.35
CA ASN A 134 -11.57 -8.10 -29.20
C ASN A 134 -11.23 -8.59 -27.79
N HIS A 135 -12.20 -9.23 -27.14
CA HIS A 135 -12.05 -9.83 -25.82
C HIS A 135 -11.80 -11.33 -25.92
N ILE A 136 -11.25 -11.92 -24.86
CA ILE A 136 -11.02 -13.36 -24.77
C ILE A 136 -11.86 -13.89 -23.61
N GLY A 137 -12.56 -14.99 -23.83
CA GLY A 137 -13.34 -15.63 -22.78
C GLY A 137 -13.47 -17.13 -22.95
N SER A 138 -13.74 -17.84 -21.85
CA SER A 138 -14.08 -19.26 -21.84
C SER A 138 -15.60 -19.43 -21.89
N VAL A 139 -16.09 -20.24 -22.82
CA VAL A 139 -17.53 -20.50 -22.96
C VAL A 139 -17.99 -21.46 -21.88
N LEU A 140 -18.94 -21.02 -21.05
CA LEU A 140 -19.50 -21.83 -19.95
C LEU A 140 -20.83 -22.48 -20.31
N GLU A 141 -21.65 -21.79 -21.12
CA GLU A 141 -23.01 -22.21 -21.42
C GLU A 141 -23.36 -21.85 -22.86
N PHE A 142 -24.13 -22.71 -23.53
CA PHE A 142 -24.89 -22.35 -24.72
C PHE A 142 -26.36 -22.55 -24.42
N PHE A 143 -27.20 -21.58 -24.74
CA PHE A 143 -28.62 -21.68 -24.46
C PHE A 143 -29.47 -20.92 -25.47
N LYS A 144 -30.71 -21.36 -25.60
CA LYS A 144 -31.73 -20.74 -26.44
C LYS A 144 -32.79 -20.09 -25.58
N THR A 145 -33.22 -18.87 -25.92
CA THR A 145 -34.29 -18.18 -25.21
C THR A 145 -35.66 -18.58 -25.73
N THR A 146 -36.71 -18.28 -24.96
CA THR A 146 -38.11 -18.45 -25.39
C THR A 146 -38.45 -17.65 -26.65
N ASP A 147 -37.70 -16.57 -26.91
CA ASP A 147 -37.82 -15.73 -28.11
C ASP A 147 -37.08 -16.30 -29.32
N LYS A 148 -36.60 -17.54 -29.20
CA LYS A 148 -35.86 -18.29 -30.23
C LYS A 148 -34.53 -17.65 -30.64
N GLU A 149 -33.92 -16.89 -29.73
CA GLU A 149 -32.58 -16.33 -29.90
C GLU A 149 -31.52 -17.23 -29.26
N ASP A 150 -30.36 -17.34 -29.91
CA ASP A 150 -29.27 -18.21 -29.48
C ASP A 150 -28.19 -17.39 -28.76
N TYR A 151 -27.87 -17.77 -27.52
CA TYR A 151 -26.94 -17.09 -26.63
C TYR A 151 -25.86 -18.05 -26.10
N PHE A 152 -24.80 -17.45 -25.57
CA PHE A 152 -23.78 -18.14 -24.79
C PHE A 152 -23.42 -17.33 -23.55
N ARG A 153 -23.07 -18.02 -22.47
CA ARG A 153 -22.47 -17.41 -21.27
C ARG A 153 -20.95 -17.56 -21.34
N VAL A 154 -20.24 -16.48 -21.10
CA VAL A 154 -18.78 -16.43 -21.18
C VAL A 154 -18.19 -15.94 -19.87
N GLN A 155 -17.09 -16.56 -19.45
CA GLN A 155 -16.20 -16.10 -18.39
C GLN A 155 -15.02 -15.35 -19.03
N TRP A 156 -14.75 -14.13 -18.57
CA TRP A 156 -13.79 -13.24 -19.24
C TRP A 156 -12.36 -13.37 -18.74
N PHE A 157 -11.41 -13.25 -19.67
CA PHE A 157 -10.01 -13.01 -19.36
C PHE A 157 -9.68 -11.53 -19.52
N TYR A 158 -8.88 -10.99 -18.60
CA TYR A 158 -8.31 -9.65 -18.71
C TYR A 158 -6.92 -9.73 -19.35
N ARG A 159 -6.64 -8.84 -20.31
CA ARG A 159 -5.26 -8.49 -20.63
C ARG A 159 -4.71 -7.58 -19.54
N ALA A 160 -3.39 -7.46 -19.46
CA ALA A 160 -2.76 -6.56 -18.49
C ALA A 160 -3.27 -5.11 -18.63
N GLU A 161 -3.46 -4.63 -19.87
CA GLU A 161 -4.02 -3.31 -20.20
C GLU A 161 -5.51 -3.13 -19.83
N ASP A 162 -6.27 -4.21 -19.72
CA ASP A 162 -7.70 -4.18 -19.34
C ASP A 162 -7.90 -4.02 -17.82
N THR A 163 -6.86 -4.29 -17.04
CA THR A 163 -6.88 -4.15 -15.57
C THR A 163 -6.68 -2.68 -15.15
N VAL A 164 -6.67 -2.44 -13.83
CA VAL A 164 -6.32 -1.11 -13.29
C VAL A 164 -4.93 -0.61 -13.72
N MET A 165 -4.03 -1.48 -14.19
CA MET A 165 -2.67 -1.12 -14.62
C MET A 165 -2.64 -0.20 -15.85
N LYS A 166 -3.60 -0.35 -16.79
CA LYS A 166 -3.66 0.43 -18.05
C LYS A 166 -2.28 0.51 -18.74
N ASP A 167 -1.84 1.70 -19.14
CA ASP A 167 -0.56 1.96 -19.83
C ASP A 167 0.68 1.51 -19.02
N ALA A 168 0.58 1.34 -17.69
CA ALA A 168 1.67 0.77 -16.90
C ALA A 168 1.90 -0.73 -17.20
N ALA A 169 1.06 -1.35 -18.03
CA ALA A 169 1.16 -2.74 -18.45
C ALA A 169 2.05 -2.97 -19.68
N ASP A 170 2.56 -1.93 -20.34
CA ASP A 170 3.23 -2.01 -21.65
C ASP A 170 4.42 -3.00 -21.72
N PHE A 171 5.08 -3.25 -20.59
CA PHE A 171 6.23 -4.16 -20.50
C PHE A 171 5.85 -5.60 -20.08
N HIS A 172 4.55 -5.90 -19.96
CA HIS A 172 4.08 -7.27 -19.75
C HIS A 172 4.05 -8.06 -21.06
N ASP A 173 4.07 -9.39 -20.92
CA ASP A 173 3.93 -10.28 -22.07
C ASP A 173 2.50 -10.21 -22.62
N ASN A 174 2.35 -9.80 -23.88
CA ASN A 174 1.06 -9.68 -24.56
C ASN A 174 0.27 -11.01 -24.65
N LYS A 175 0.94 -12.15 -24.47
CA LYS A 175 0.30 -13.47 -24.40
C LYS A 175 -0.24 -13.82 -23.01
N ARG A 176 0.13 -13.06 -21.98
CA ARG A 176 -0.32 -13.28 -20.61
C ARG A 176 -1.71 -12.69 -20.41
N LEU A 177 -2.61 -13.51 -19.90
CA LEU A 177 -3.96 -13.16 -19.49
C LEU A 177 -4.15 -13.37 -17.99
N PHE A 178 -5.20 -12.79 -17.45
CA PHE A 178 -5.66 -12.99 -16.08
C PHE A 178 -7.06 -13.56 -16.08
N TYR A 179 -7.26 -14.64 -15.35
CA TYR A 179 -8.58 -15.24 -15.15
C TYR A 179 -9.47 -14.28 -14.34
N SER A 180 -10.78 -14.27 -14.58
CA SER A 180 -11.70 -13.44 -13.80
C SER A 180 -13.01 -14.17 -13.52
N THR A 181 -13.66 -13.82 -12.42
CA THR A 181 -15.00 -14.32 -12.07
C THR A 181 -16.13 -13.60 -12.82
N VAL A 182 -15.83 -12.52 -13.55
CA VAL A 182 -16.83 -11.79 -14.33
C VAL A 182 -17.37 -12.65 -15.46
N MET A 183 -18.69 -12.78 -15.52
CA MET A 183 -19.41 -13.57 -16.50
C MET A 183 -20.55 -12.76 -17.12
N ASN A 184 -20.73 -12.86 -18.44
CA ASN A 184 -21.84 -12.21 -19.14
C ASN A 184 -22.50 -13.14 -20.16
N ASP A 185 -23.76 -12.85 -20.48
CA ASP A 185 -24.54 -13.53 -21.51
C ASP A 185 -24.47 -12.71 -22.81
N ASN A 186 -24.10 -13.35 -23.93
CA ASN A 186 -23.93 -12.69 -25.22
C ASN A 186 -24.59 -13.48 -26.35
N PRO A 187 -25.08 -12.81 -27.41
CA PRO A 187 -25.53 -13.48 -28.62
C PRO A 187 -24.40 -14.28 -29.29
N ILE A 188 -24.72 -15.45 -29.84
CA ILE A 188 -23.72 -16.37 -30.41
C ILE A 188 -22.93 -15.81 -31.60
N ASP A 189 -23.49 -14.83 -32.31
CA ASP A 189 -22.86 -14.14 -33.43
C ASP A 189 -21.70 -13.21 -33.01
N CYS A 190 -21.53 -12.99 -31.71
CA CYS A 190 -20.41 -12.21 -31.17
C CYS A 190 -19.09 -13.01 -31.14
N ILE A 191 -19.13 -14.34 -31.27
CA ILE A 191 -17.93 -15.18 -31.28
C ILE A 191 -17.24 -15.09 -32.64
N ILE A 192 -15.93 -14.78 -32.63
CA ILE A 192 -15.10 -14.60 -33.82
C ILE A 192 -14.35 -15.90 -34.15
N SER A 193 -13.55 -16.41 -33.22
CA SER A 193 -12.73 -17.61 -33.47
C SER A 193 -12.27 -18.29 -32.18
N LYS A 194 -11.89 -19.56 -32.26
CA LYS A 194 -11.33 -20.35 -31.16
C LYS A 194 -9.86 -19.98 -30.91
N VAL A 195 -9.47 -19.87 -29.64
CA VAL A 195 -8.10 -19.61 -29.18
C VAL A 195 -7.66 -20.65 -28.17
N THR A 196 -6.35 -20.91 -28.12
CA THR A 196 -5.76 -21.83 -27.13
C THR A 196 -5.20 -21.04 -25.95
N VAL A 197 -5.83 -21.20 -24.79
CA VAL A 197 -5.41 -20.57 -23.53
C VAL A 197 -4.98 -21.68 -22.57
N VAL A 198 -3.75 -21.60 -22.04
CA VAL A 198 -3.21 -22.59 -21.11
C VAL A 198 -2.96 -22.01 -19.72
N GLN A 199 -3.28 -22.77 -18.68
CA GLN A 199 -2.94 -22.40 -17.31
C GLN A 199 -1.49 -22.79 -17.00
N ILE A 200 -0.72 -21.88 -16.40
CA ILE A 200 0.67 -22.11 -16.00
C ILE A 200 0.84 -21.76 -14.53
N SER A 201 1.66 -22.52 -13.80
CA SER A 201 1.99 -22.17 -12.41
C SER A 201 2.98 -20.98 -12.36
N PRO A 202 2.68 -19.91 -11.61
CA PRO A 202 3.57 -18.76 -11.48
C PRO A 202 4.86 -19.14 -10.74
N ARG A 203 6.01 -18.63 -11.23
CA ARG A 203 7.34 -18.82 -10.60
C ARG A 203 8.11 -17.51 -10.59
N VAL A 204 8.50 -17.03 -9.41
CA VAL A 204 9.26 -15.78 -9.26
C VAL A 204 10.71 -16.00 -9.70
N GLY A 205 11.21 -15.11 -10.56
CA GLY A 205 12.63 -15.04 -10.89
C GLY A 205 13.17 -16.10 -11.88
N VAL A 206 12.30 -16.89 -12.53
CA VAL A 206 12.68 -17.81 -13.61
C VAL A 206 12.14 -17.26 -14.93
N LYS A 207 13.02 -16.99 -15.90
CA LYS A 207 12.57 -16.71 -17.28
C LYS A 207 12.10 -18.03 -17.89
N PHE A 208 10.86 -18.08 -18.40
CA PHE A 208 10.36 -19.26 -19.10
C PHE A 208 11.21 -19.48 -20.36
N HIS A 209 11.92 -20.62 -20.43
CA HIS A 209 12.72 -20.99 -21.59
C HIS A 209 11.90 -21.73 -22.67
N SER A 210 10.64 -22.08 -22.38
CA SER A 210 9.69 -22.62 -23.36
C SER A 210 8.27 -22.33 -22.88
N THR A 211 7.63 -21.30 -23.44
CA THR A 211 6.17 -21.19 -23.36
C THR A 211 5.57 -22.33 -24.18
N PRO A 212 4.53 -23.02 -23.70
CA PRO A 212 3.81 -24.01 -24.50
C PRO A 212 3.38 -23.39 -25.84
N VAL A 213 3.31 -24.18 -26.92
CA VAL A 213 2.73 -23.74 -28.20
C VAL A 213 1.25 -23.43 -27.96
N SER A 214 0.98 -22.19 -27.57
CA SER A 214 -0.32 -21.66 -27.17
C SER A 214 -0.41 -20.22 -27.63
N ASP A 215 -1.63 -19.78 -27.90
CA ASP A 215 -1.91 -18.40 -28.29
C ASP A 215 -1.75 -17.49 -27.07
N PHE A 216 -2.29 -17.93 -25.93
CA PHE A 216 -2.26 -17.22 -24.65
C PHE A 216 -2.03 -18.17 -23.48
N TYR A 217 -1.62 -17.60 -22.35
CA TYR A 217 -1.55 -18.31 -21.07
C TYR A 217 -2.00 -17.42 -19.92
N PHE A 218 -2.41 -18.03 -18.80
CA PHE A 218 -2.70 -17.32 -17.56
C PHE A 218 -2.09 -18.06 -16.38
N ASP A 219 -1.68 -17.30 -15.37
CA ASP A 219 -1.07 -17.82 -14.14
C ASP A 219 -1.76 -17.31 -12.87
N MET A 220 -2.60 -16.27 -13.00
CA MET A 220 -3.27 -15.60 -11.90
C MET A 220 -4.72 -15.27 -12.25
N GLU A 221 -5.51 -15.13 -11.21
CA GLU A 221 -6.83 -14.51 -11.24
C GLU A 221 -6.71 -13.00 -10.95
N TYR A 222 -7.54 -12.21 -11.60
CA TYR A 222 -7.76 -10.79 -11.34
C TYR A 222 -9.19 -10.55 -10.87
N SER A 223 -9.31 -9.93 -9.70
CA SER A 223 -10.56 -9.35 -9.18
C SER A 223 -10.46 -7.84 -9.15
N VAL A 224 -11.56 -7.17 -9.50
CA VAL A 224 -11.68 -5.71 -9.44
C VAL A 224 -11.55 -5.23 -7.99
N ASP A 225 -12.06 -6.00 -7.04
CA ASP A 225 -12.04 -5.65 -5.63
C ASP A 225 -10.61 -5.65 -5.09
N TYR A 226 -10.22 -4.52 -4.50
CA TYR A 226 -8.85 -4.22 -4.08
C TYR A 226 -7.79 -4.39 -5.18
N SER A 227 -8.20 -4.39 -6.46
CA SER A 227 -7.31 -4.67 -7.60
C SER A 227 -6.46 -5.93 -7.39
N THR A 228 -7.11 -7.02 -6.99
CA THR A 228 -6.44 -8.22 -6.48
C THR A 228 -5.97 -9.11 -7.62
N PHE A 229 -4.67 -9.39 -7.66
CA PHE A 229 -4.04 -10.44 -8.45
C PHE A 229 -3.65 -11.60 -7.53
N GLN A 230 -4.24 -12.78 -7.71
CA GLN A 230 -4.00 -13.92 -6.84
C GLN A 230 -3.74 -15.20 -7.61
N THR A 231 -3.02 -16.14 -6.99
CA THR A 231 -2.78 -17.45 -7.61
C THR A 231 -4.05 -18.29 -7.51
N LEU A 232 -4.43 -18.95 -8.60
CA LEU A 232 -5.56 -19.87 -8.62
C LEU A 232 -5.27 -21.08 -7.74
N LEU A 233 -6.17 -21.38 -6.80
CA LEU A 233 -6.11 -22.61 -6.03
C LEU A 233 -6.33 -23.78 -6.98
N THR A 234 -5.25 -24.44 -7.37
CA THR A 234 -5.35 -25.71 -8.08
C THR A 234 -5.62 -26.78 -7.02
N ASP A 235 -6.71 -27.54 -7.15
CA ASP A 235 -7.08 -28.71 -6.33
C ASP A 235 -6.07 -29.86 -6.43
N CYS A 236 -4.82 -29.59 -6.10
CA CYS A 236 -3.72 -30.54 -6.06
C CYS A 236 -3.09 -30.53 -4.66
N SER A 237 -3.92 -30.69 -3.63
CA SER A 237 -3.47 -31.17 -2.31
C SER A 237 -4.57 -31.89 -1.49
N LEU A 238 -5.79 -32.08 -2.01
CA LEU A 238 -6.89 -32.78 -1.33
C LEU A 238 -7.10 -34.21 -1.86
N LYS A 239 -6.01 -34.96 -2.04
CA LYS A 239 -6.07 -36.43 -2.10
C LYS A 239 -5.43 -36.98 -0.83
N GLY A 240 -6.19 -36.92 0.25
CA GLY A 240 -5.81 -37.46 1.54
C GLY A 240 -6.33 -36.61 2.69
N HIS A 241 -7.64 -36.46 2.80
CA HIS A 241 -8.42 -36.50 4.03
C HIS A 241 -9.89 -36.28 3.66
N GLU A 242 -10.75 -37.01 4.34
CA GLU A 242 -12.15 -37.27 4.00
C GLU A 242 -13.02 -36.01 3.84
N LEU A 243 -14.04 -36.18 3.00
CA LEU A 243 -15.15 -35.26 2.71
C LEU A 243 -15.70 -34.60 3.99
N LEU A 244 -15.45 -33.30 4.15
CA LEU A 244 -16.32 -32.43 4.92
C LEU A 244 -16.99 -31.45 3.95
N SER A 245 -18.29 -31.64 3.80
CA SER A 245 -19.26 -30.81 3.09
C SER A 245 -19.11 -29.33 3.42
N LEU A 246 -18.98 -28.52 2.37
CA LEU A 246 -19.12 -27.06 2.39
C LEU A 246 -20.49 -26.67 2.97
N PRO A 247 -20.58 -25.74 3.94
CA PRO A 247 -21.86 -25.14 4.30
C PRO A 247 -22.24 -24.13 3.22
N PHE A 248 -23.36 -24.45 2.57
CA PHE A 248 -24.16 -23.52 1.78
C PHE A 248 -24.49 -22.29 2.64
N CYS A 249 -24.26 -21.11 2.08
CA CYS A 249 -24.67 -19.84 2.67
C CYS A 249 -26.19 -19.78 2.68
N ASP A 250 -26.82 -19.88 3.85
CA ASP A 250 -28.21 -19.54 4.02
C ASP A 250 -28.36 -18.54 5.17
N SER A 251 -29.07 -17.47 4.87
CA SER A 251 -29.14 -16.25 5.66
C SER A 251 -30.28 -16.35 6.66
N ARG A 252 -29.97 -16.28 7.97
CA ARG A 252 -30.89 -15.86 9.05
C ARG A 252 -30.11 -15.55 10.34
N PRO A 253 -30.41 -14.43 11.03
CA PRO A 253 -29.68 -14.02 12.23
C PRO A 253 -30.19 -14.74 13.48
N ALA A 254 -29.28 -15.28 14.29
CA ALA A 254 -29.57 -15.78 15.63
C ALA A 254 -29.10 -14.75 16.66
N THR A 255 -29.99 -14.43 17.60
CA THR A 255 -29.85 -13.49 18.72
C THR A 255 -28.70 -13.85 19.69
N PRO A 256 -28.07 -12.85 20.35
CA PRO A 256 -26.98 -13.09 21.29
C PRO A 256 -27.54 -13.39 22.68
N SER A 257 -27.12 -14.51 23.27
CA SER A 257 -27.17 -14.69 24.72
C SER A 257 -25.84 -15.27 25.19
N ASP A 258 -25.16 -14.48 26.01
CA ASP A 258 -24.11 -14.81 26.98
C ASP A 258 -23.08 -15.86 26.57
N THR A 259 -21.85 -15.41 26.36
CA THR A 259 -20.69 -16.28 26.60
C THR A 259 -19.57 -15.49 27.25
N SER A 260 -19.44 -15.77 28.54
CA SER A 260 -18.33 -15.45 29.42
C SER A 260 -16.97 -15.86 28.82
N MET A 261 -15.94 -15.07 29.18
CA MET A 261 -14.54 -15.46 29.11
C MET A 261 -14.34 -16.91 29.54
N GLU A 262 -13.94 -17.77 28.60
CA GLU A 262 -13.10 -18.96 28.83
C GLU A 262 -12.97 -19.72 27.52
N ASN A 263 -11.79 -19.59 26.88
CA ASN A 263 -11.08 -20.60 26.08
C ASN A 263 -10.07 -19.91 25.13
N MET A 264 -9.05 -19.26 25.72
CA MET A 264 -7.77 -19.13 25.02
C MET A 264 -7.18 -20.53 24.92
N SER A 265 -7.41 -21.20 23.79
CA SER A 265 -6.68 -22.42 23.45
C SER A 265 -5.18 -22.10 23.46
N THR A 266 -4.45 -22.70 24.38
CA THR A 266 -2.98 -22.71 24.43
C THR A 266 -2.42 -23.06 23.05
N CYS A 267 -1.95 -22.05 22.33
CA CYS A 267 -1.47 -22.21 20.96
C CYS A 267 -0.08 -22.84 20.97
N GLY A 268 -0.02 -24.10 20.55
CA GLY A 268 1.22 -24.84 20.38
C GLY A 268 2.06 -24.34 19.19
N SER A 269 3.39 -24.34 19.39
CA SER A 269 4.44 -24.21 18.37
C SER A 269 4.38 -22.94 17.50
N TYR A 270 5.11 -21.89 17.92
CA TYR A 270 5.42 -20.73 17.08
C TYR A 270 5.77 -21.16 15.64
N LYS A 271 5.12 -20.54 14.64
CA LYS A 271 5.53 -20.66 13.24
C LYS A 271 6.98 -20.18 13.07
N ALA A 272 7.65 -20.66 12.02
CA ALA A 272 9.03 -20.30 11.70
C ALA A 272 9.26 -18.78 11.77
N LYS A 273 10.37 -18.38 12.40
CA LYS A 273 10.82 -17.00 12.51
C LYS A 273 11.00 -16.36 11.14
N LEU A 274 10.35 -15.23 10.89
CA LEU A 274 10.43 -14.46 9.66
C LEU A 274 11.30 -13.22 9.86
N ALA A 275 12.20 -12.95 8.90
CA ALA A 275 13.05 -11.77 8.90
C ALA A 275 12.43 -10.62 8.09
N LEU A 276 12.29 -9.46 8.72
CA LEU A 276 11.81 -8.22 8.11
C LEU A 276 12.97 -7.28 7.77
N LEU A 277 12.93 -6.70 6.57
CA LEU A 277 13.71 -5.54 6.15
C LEU A 277 12.77 -4.34 5.99
N ASP A 278 13.04 -3.27 6.73
CA ASP A 278 12.26 -2.02 6.67
C ASP A 278 13.05 -0.96 5.89
N LEU A 279 12.51 -0.54 4.74
CA LEU A 279 13.09 0.48 3.86
C LEU A 279 12.39 1.81 4.07
N PHE A 280 13.16 2.91 4.14
CA PHE A 280 12.61 4.23 4.50
C PHE A 280 11.91 4.16 5.86
N SER A 281 12.58 3.52 6.82
CA SER A 281 11.96 3.06 8.06
C SER A 281 11.47 4.20 8.96
N GLY A 282 11.98 5.42 8.77
CA GLY A 282 11.82 6.52 9.70
C GLY A 282 12.24 6.08 11.10
N CYS A 283 11.45 6.47 12.10
CA CYS A 283 11.65 6.00 13.47
C CYS A 283 11.16 4.56 13.69
N GLY A 284 10.61 3.86 12.70
CA GLY A 284 10.21 2.44 12.79
C GLY A 284 8.73 2.18 13.12
N GLY A 285 7.84 3.14 12.86
CA GLY A 285 6.40 2.98 13.18
C GLY A 285 5.74 1.78 12.50
N MET A 286 5.95 1.63 11.18
CA MET A 286 5.38 0.52 10.41
C MET A 286 5.96 -0.84 10.81
N SER A 287 7.28 -0.98 10.88
CA SER A 287 7.92 -2.24 11.27
C SER A 287 7.59 -2.65 12.70
N THR A 288 7.48 -1.69 13.64
CA THR A 288 7.02 -1.96 15.01
C THR A 288 5.60 -2.50 15.01
N GLY A 289 4.66 -1.82 14.33
CA GLY A 289 3.26 -2.27 14.24
C GLY A 289 3.12 -3.64 13.59
N LEU A 290 3.87 -3.92 12.51
CA LEU A 290 3.89 -5.22 11.85
C LEU A 290 4.38 -6.33 12.77
N CYS A 291 5.49 -6.12 13.49
CA CYS A 291 6.03 -7.13 14.41
C CYS A 291 5.05 -7.40 15.58
N LEU A 292 4.43 -6.36 16.13
CA LEU A 292 3.42 -6.50 17.19
C LEU A 292 2.20 -7.30 16.69
N GLY A 293 1.62 -6.92 15.54
CA GLY A 293 0.45 -7.61 14.98
C GLY A 293 0.75 -9.05 14.55
N ALA A 294 1.94 -9.31 14.01
CA ALA A 294 2.39 -10.66 13.69
C ALA A 294 2.50 -11.54 14.94
N LYS A 295 3.03 -10.99 16.04
CA LYS A 295 3.17 -11.71 17.31
C LYS A 295 1.82 -12.09 17.91
N VAL A 296 0.82 -11.20 17.85
CA VAL A 296 -0.57 -11.52 18.22
C VAL A 296 -1.14 -12.65 17.35
N SER A 297 -0.76 -12.71 16.08
CA SER A 297 -1.13 -13.78 15.14
C SER A 297 -0.27 -15.06 15.28
N CYS A 298 0.50 -15.20 16.36
CA CYS A 298 1.42 -16.32 16.62
C CYS A 298 2.50 -16.52 15.53
N VAL A 299 2.92 -15.43 14.87
CA VAL A 299 4.02 -15.39 13.89
C VAL A 299 5.18 -14.60 14.50
N ASP A 300 6.37 -15.22 14.59
CA ASP A 300 7.58 -14.54 15.06
C ASP A 300 8.21 -13.73 13.91
N LEU A 301 7.74 -12.50 13.70
CA LEU A 301 8.32 -11.53 12.77
C LEU A 301 9.29 -10.62 13.51
N VAL A 302 10.53 -10.52 13.02
CA VAL A 302 11.56 -9.67 13.62
C VAL A 302 12.19 -8.76 12.59
N THR A 303 12.19 -7.45 12.85
CA THR A 303 12.96 -6.47 12.08
C THR A 303 14.46 -6.74 12.23
N ARG A 304 15.06 -7.35 11.22
CA ARG A 304 16.49 -7.69 11.21
C ARG A 304 17.33 -6.57 10.65
N TRP A 305 16.79 -5.86 9.65
CA TRP A 305 17.47 -4.74 9.00
C TRP A 305 16.50 -3.58 8.85
N ALA A 306 17.00 -2.36 9.03
CA ALA A 306 16.25 -1.15 8.79
C ALA A 306 17.17 -0.12 8.10
N LEU A 307 16.60 0.66 7.20
CA LEU A 307 17.32 1.62 6.37
C LEU A 307 16.59 2.96 6.36
N ASP A 308 17.29 4.02 6.73
CA ASP A 308 16.83 5.39 6.57
C ASP A 308 18.01 6.35 6.30
N SER A 309 17.75 7.48 5.65
CA SER A 309 18.77 8.50 5.41
C SER A 309 18.85 9.54 6.52
N ASP A 310 17.83 9.67 7.38
CA ASP A 310 17.86 10.55 8.54
C ASP A 310 18.51 9.86 9.75
N GLU A 311 19.52 10.53 10.33
CA GLU A 311 20.30 10.00 11.45
C GLU A 311 19.46 9.88 12.74
N SER A 312 18.65 10.90 13.05
CA SER A 312 17.81 10.91 14.25
C SER A 312 16.72 9.84 14.21
N ALA A 313 16.17 9.59 13.03
CA ALA A 313 15.25 8.49 12.77
C ALA A 313 15.91 7.12 13.00
N CYS A 314 17.12 6.92 12.48
CA CYS A 314 17.92 5.71 12.69
C CYS A 314 18.23 5.48 14.17
N GLU A 315 18.67 6.53 14.89
CA GLU A 315 18.94 6.47 16.32
C GLU A 315 17.69 6.10 17.12
N SER A 316 16.53 6.69 16.77
CA SER A 316 15.24 6.37 17.41
C SER A 316 14.89 4.90 17.22
N LEU A 317 15.00 4.38 15.99
CA LEU A 317 14.70 2.97 15.71
C LEU A 317 15.67 2.05 16.46
N LYS A 318 16.97 2.36 16.45
CA LYS A 318 18.01 1.58 17.13
C LYS A 318 17.83 1.54 18.65
N LEU A 319 17.35 2.64 19.24
CA LEU A 319 17.07 2.73 20.67
C LEU A 319 15.93 1.79 21.10
N ASN A 320 14.88 1.69 20.27
CA ASN A 320 13.72 0.84 20.57
C ASN A 320 13.90 -0.62 20.14
N HIS A 321 14.74 -0.88 19.13
CA HIS A 321 15.04 -2.20 18.57
C HIS A 321 16.55 -2.43 18.49
N PRO A 322 17.23 -2.64 19.64
CA PRO A 322 18.69 -2.81 19.68
C PRO A 322 19.18 -4.02 18.88
N GLU A 323 18.33 -5.03 18.66
CA GLU A 323 18.59 -6.23 17.86
C GLU A 323 18.66 -5.99 16.35
N THR A 324 18.13 -4.86 15.87
CA THR A 324 18.04 -4.54 14.44
C THR A 324 19.35 -3.94 13.93
N HIS A 325 19.79 -4.36 12.74
CA HIS A 325 20.87 -3.71 12.00
C HIS A 325 20.33 -2.47 11.29
N VAL A 326 20.43 -1.32 11.95
CA VAL A 326 19.97 -0.02 11.43
C VAL A 326 21.10 0.64 10.65
N ARG A 327 20.80 1.05 9.42
CA ARG A 327 21.79 1.64 8.50
C ARG A 327 21.34 3.04 8.13
N ASN A 328 22.24 4.01 8.35
CA ASN A 328 22.04 5.40 7.96
C ASN A 328 22.68 5.65 6.58
N GLU A 329 21.94 5.36 5.51
CA GLU A 329 22.39 5.51 4.12
C GLU A 329 21.19 5.61 3.16
N ALA A 330 21.43 6.05 1.92
CA ALA A 330 20.39 6.13 0.90
C ALA A 330 20.03 4.74 0.34
N ALA A 331 18.79 4.56 -0.12
CA ALA A 331 18.29 3.29 -0.64
C ALA A 331 19.04 2.81 -1.90
N GLU A 332 19.48 3.73 -2.75
CA GLU A 332 20.27 3.43 -3.95
C GLU A 332 21.64 2.87 -3.58
N ASP A 333 22.30 3.50 -2.61
CA ASP A 333 23.61 3.08 -2.13
C ASP A 333 23.50 1.73 -1.40
N PHE A 334 22.42 1.50 -0.65
CA PHE A 334 22.13 0.19 -0.06
C PHE A 334 21.96 -0.89 -1.14
N LEU A 335 21.21 -0.63 -2.22
CA LEU A 335 21.05 -1.60 -3.31
C LEU A 335 22.40 -1.98 -3.95
N GLU A 336 23.27 -1.00 -4.20
CA GLU A 336 24.61 -1.26 -4.73
C GLU A 336 25.50 -2.00 -3.71
N LEU A 337 25.39 -1.66 -2.42
CA LEU A 337 26.03 -2.38 -1.34
C LEU A 337 25.61 -3.85 -1.32
N LEU A 338 24.32 -4.16 -1.48
CA LEU A 338 23.83 -5.54 -1.53
C LEU A 338 24.40 -6.33 -2.72
N LYS A 339 24.54 -5.69 -3.89
CA LYS A 339 25.15 -6.31 -5.08
C LYS A 339 26.63 -6.62 -4.86
N GLU A 340 27.39 -5.67 -4.30
CA GLU A 340 28.81 -5.88 -3.98
C GLU A 340 29.00 -6.88 -2.84
N TRP A 341 28.14 -6.84 -1.81
CA TRP A 341 28.12 -7.80 -0.72
C TRP A 341 27.92 -9.23 -1.22
N GLN A 342 27.02 -9.45 -2.19
CA GLN A 342 26.85 -10.75 -2.82
C GLN A 342 28.13 -11.23 -3.52
N LYS A 343 28.86 -10.34 -4.20
CA LYS A 343 30.15 -10.67 -4.84
C LYS A 343 31.21 -11.04 -3.81
N LEU A 344 31.32 -10.27 -2.71
CA LEU A 344 32.24 -10.54 -1.61
C LEU A 344 31.95 -11.88 -0.92
N CYS A 345 30.69 -12.17 -0.63
CA CYS A 345 30.29 -13.45 -0.02
C CYS A 345 30.61 -14.64 -0.93
N LYS A 346 30.38 -14.52 -2.24
CA LYS A 346 30.78 -15.55 -3.22
C LYS A 346 32.29 -15.76 -3.23
N ARG A 347 33.09 -14.70 -3.14
CA ARG A 347 34.56 -14.76 -3.14
C ARG A 347 35.12 -15.39 -1.86
N TYR A 348 34.65 -14.96 -0.70
CA TYR A 348 35.30 -15.25 0.59
C TYR A 348 34.55 -16.23 1.50
N ALA A 349 33.22 -16.35 1.37
CA ALA A 349 32.41 -17.21 2.24
C ALA A 349 32.07 -18.58 1.63
N VAL A 350 31.77 -18.65 0.31
CA VAL A 350 31.29 -19.89 -0.33
C VAL A 350 32.41 -20.81 -0.83
N ASN A 351 33.57 -20.27 -1.23
CA ASN A 351 34.61 -21.02 -1.96
C ASN A 351 35.63 -21.81 -1.10
N ASN A 352 35.37 -22.11 0.18
CA ASN A 352 36.36 -22.78 1.06
C ASN A 352 35.83 -23.96 1.91
N VAL A 353 35.06 -24.87 1.29
CA VAL A 353 34.85 -26.22 1.88
C VAL A 353 36.02 -27.18 1.56
N GLY A 354 37.07 -26.73 0.86
CA GLY A 354 38.17 -27.58 0.38
C GLY A 354 39.59 -27.29 0.87
N ARG A 355 39.79 -26.41 1.87
CA ARG A 355 41.13 -26.19 2.47
C ARG A 355 41.07 -26.26 3.99
N THR A 356 41.00 -27.48 4.50
CA THR A 356 41.51 -27.81 5.83
C THR A 356 43.00 -27.44 5.90
N HIS A 357 43.30 -26.25 6.42
CA HIS A 357 44.63 -26.01 6.96
C HIS A 357 44.79 -26.89 8.20
N LYS A 358 45.73 -27.84 8.11
CA LYS A 358 46.14 -28.71 9.20
C LYS A 358 46.35 -27.89 10.46
N SER A 359 45.60 -28.24 11.52
CA SER A 359 46.02 -27.98 12.89
C SER A 359 47.47 -28.41 13.04
N ARG A 360 48.37 -27.46 13.36
CA ARG A 360 49.67 -27.82 13.90
C ARG A 360 49.44 -28.29 15.33
N SER A 361 49.54 -29.60 15.45
CA SER A 361 49.59 -30.40 16.68
C SER A 361 50.54 -29.81 17.72
N LEU A 362 50.08 -29.84 18.98
CA LEU A 362 50.96 -29.87 20.16
C LEU A 362 51.99 -30.98 19.99
N ALA A 363 53.28 -30.63 20.03
CA ALA A 363 54.36 -31.54 20.35
C ALA A 363 55.34 -30.83 21.29
N SER A 364 55.39 -31.32 22.51
CA SER A 364 56.29 -30.95 23.60
C SER A 364 57.75 -31.25 23.27
N GLY A 365 58.67 -30.35 23.61
CA GLY A 365 60.11 -30.61 23.49
C GLY A 365 61.00 -29.52 24.09
N VAL A 366 61.13 -29.52 25.42
CA VAL A 366 62.28 -29.13 26.26
C VAL A 366 63.10 -27.86 25.89
N SER A 367 63.05 -26.92 26.84
CA SER A 367 63.79 -25.67 27.02
C SER A 367 65.32 -25.77 27.01
N LYS A 368 65.98 -24.74 26.43
CA LYS A 368 67.27 -24.20 26.88
C LYS A 368 67.24 -22.66 26.91
N PRO A 369 67.89 -21.98 27.88
CA PRO A 369 67.68 -20.56 28.17
C PRO A 369 68.70 -19.63 27.49
N ASN A 370 68.39 -18.32 27.54
CA ASN A 370 69.11 -17.11 27.05
C ASN A 370 68.83 -16.74 25.58
N LYS A 371 68.51 -15.48 25.22
CA LYS A 371 68.86 -14.17 25.80
C LYS A 371 67.67 -13.20 25.71
N LYS A 372 67.62 -12.26 26.67
CA LYS A 372 66.92 -10.98 26.52
C LYS A 372 67.37 -10.30 25.22
N SER A 373 66.43 -9.93 24.37
CA SER A 373 66.51 -8.75 23.51
C SER A 373 65.12 -8.13 23.47
N SER A 374 64.97 -7.08 24.26
CA SER A 374 64.08 -5.97 23.97
C SER A 374 64.16 -5.63 22.49
N ASN A 375 63.02 -5.58 21.82
CA ASN A 375 62.76 -4.77 20.64
C ASN A 375 61.25 -4.49 20.66
N ASP A 376 60.86 -3.54 21.53
CA ASP A 376 59.86 -2.56 21.12
C ASP A 376 60.47 -1.86 19.91
N ASP A 377 60.12 -2.31 18.71
CA ASP A 377 60.54 -1.65 17.48
C ASP A 377 59.45 -0.64 17.10
N ASP A 378 59.81 0.62 17.34
CA ASP A 378 59.36 1.87 16.75
C ASP A 378 58.40 1.75 15.54
N ILE A 379 57.12 2.04 15.76
CA ILE A 379 56.23 2.51 14.70
C ILE A 379 56.59 3.98 14.46
N ALA A 380 57.01 4.32 13.23
CA ALA A 380 57.32 5.69 12.86
C ALA A 380 56.11 6.62 13.11
N PRO A 381 56.30 7.88 13.54
CA PRO A 381 55.18 8.79 13.81
C PRO A 381 54.43 9.09 12.50
N GLY A 382 53.26 8.45 12.33
CA GLY A 382 52.43 8.55 11.13
C GLY A 382 51.99 7.22 10.51
N GLU A 383 52.48 6.07 11.00
CA GLU A 383 52.02 4.75 10.55
C GLU A 383 50.84 4.24 11.40
N TYR A 384 49.72 3.94 10.75
CA TYR A 384 48.51 3.43 11.39
C TYR A 384 48.32 1.94 11.06
N GLU A 385 48.19 1.10 12.08
CA GLU A 385 47.94 -0.34 11.92
C GLU A 385 46.44 -0.66 12.02
N VAL A 386 45.90 -1.38 11.04
CA VAL A 386 44.51 -1.87 11.04
C VAL A 386 44.37 -2.98 12.08
N ALA A 387 43.57 -2.76 13.12
CA ALA A 387 43.26 -3.81 14.09
C ALA A 387 42.16 -4.75 13.56
N ARG A 388 41.06 -4.20 13.06
CA ARG A 388 39.93 -4.95 12.48
C ARG A 388 39.02 -4.06 11.66
N LEU A 389 38.17 -4.67 10.84
CA LEU A 389 37.06 -3.98 10.16
C LEU A 389 35.79 -4.12 10.99
N VAL A 390 35.01 -3.04 11.07
CA VAL A 390 33.85 -2.90 11.95
C VAL A 390 32.54 -2.85 11.16
N ASP A 391 32.54 -2.19 10.01
CA ASP A 391 31.35 -1.99 9.19
C ASP A 391 31.72 -1.83 7.71
N ILE A 392 30.72 -1.83 6.84
CA ILE A 392 30.84 -1.73 5.38
C ILE A 392 29.76 -0.79 4.86
N CYS A 393 30.05 0.03 3.86
CA CYS A 393 29.04 0.86 3.19
C CYS A 393 29.39 1.06 1.71
N TYR A 394 28.45 1.63 0.96
CA TYR A 394 28.65 2.08 -0.41
C TYR A 394 28.39 3.59 -0.51
N GLY A 395 29.07 4.28 -1.43
CA GLY A 395 28.63 5.61 -1.90
C GLY A 395 29.05 6.84 -1.09
N LYS A 396 29.47 6.74 0.19
CA LYS A 396 30.03 7.91 0.91
C LYS A 396 31.16 8.56 0.09
N THR A 397 31.11 9.86 -0.19
CA THR A 397 32.15 10.51 -1.00
C THR A 397 33.50 10.51 -0.26
N ASP A 398 34.55 10.03 -0.90
CA ASP A 398 35.92 10.24 -0.43
C ASP A 398 36.31 11.72 -0.55
N LYS A 399 37.41 12.14 0.10
CA LYS A 399 38.11 13.42 -0.19
C LYS A 399 38.43 13.61 -1.70
N ARG A 400 38.37 12.54 -2.50
CA ARG A 400 38.63 12.47 -3.96
C ARG A 400 37.37 12.32 -4.83
N GLY A 401 36.17 12.32 -4.25
CA GLY A 401 34.89 12.29 -5.01
C GLY A 401 34.53 10.98 -5.73
N LYS A 402 35.26 9.87 -5.49
CA LYS A 402 34.92 8.56 -6.08
C LYS A 402 33.85 7.84 -5.26
N ARG A 403 32.79 7.36 -5.94
CA ARG A 403 31.80 6.44 -5.37
C ARG A 403 32.36 5.01 -5.40
N GLY A 404 32.16 4.25 -4.34
CA GLY A 404 32.62 2.86 -4.25
C GLY A 404 32.41 2.25 -2.87
N LEU A 405 32.87 1.01 -2.72
CA LEU A 405 32.77 0.25 -1.48
C LEU A 405 33.82 0.73 -0.46
N LYS A 406 33.39 0.88 0.80
CA LYS A 406 34.25 1.27 1.91
C LYS A 406 34.04 0.38 3.12
N PHE A 407 35.07 0.27 3.94
CA PHE A 407 35.02 -0.38 5.24
C PHE A 407 35.31 0.62 6.34
N LYS A 408 34.61 0.48 7.47
CA LYS A 408 34.94 1.20 8.69
C LYS A 408 36.06 0.44 9.40
N VAL A 409 37.19 1.10 9.59
CA VAL A 409 38.43 0.54 10.14
C VAL A 409 38.56 0.94 11.59
N HIS A 410 38.84 -0.03 12.46
CA HIS A 410 39.30 0.22 13.83
C HIS A 410 40.82 0.13 13.88
N TRP A 411 41.45 1.18 14.39
CA TRP A 411 42.90 1.33 14.44
C TRP A 411 43.47 0.80 15.75
N LYS A 412 44.59 0.07 15.68
CA LYS A 412 45.20 -0.56 16.85
C LYS A 412 45.71 0.50 17.83
N GLY A 413 45.31 0.39 19.10
CA GLY A 413 45.69 1.36 20.15
C GLY A 413 44.83 2.62 20.20
N TYR A 414 43.83 2.75 19.32
CA TYR A 414 42.92 3.91 19.27
C TYR A 414 41.54 3.57 19.83
N SER A 415 40.78 4.62 20.15
CA SER A 415 39.41 4.51 20.65
C SER A 415 38.40 4.27 19.51
N THR A 416 37.20 3.77 19.83
CA THR A 416 36.13 3.57 18.82
C THR A 416 35.62 4.87 18.20
N SER A 417 35.86 6.02 18.86
CA SER A 417 35.57 7.34 18.30
C SER A 417 36.49 7.73 17.14
N GLU A 418 37.63 7.04 16.99
CA GLU A 418 38.62 7.32 15.95
C GLU A 418 38.52 6.36 14.76
N ASP A 419 37.50 5.48 14.75
CA ASP A 419 37.22 4.60 13.63
C ASP A 419 36.90 5.42 12.36
N SER A 420 37.61 5.15 11.26
CA SER A 420 37.48 5.90 10.00
C SER A 420 36.97 5.03 8.85
N TRP A 421 36.34 5.65 7.85
CA TRP A 421 35.89 4.96 6.64
C TRP A 421 36.98 4.99 5.56
N GLU A 422 37.48 3.81 5.17
CA GLU A 422 38.53 3.66 4.16
C GLU A 422 38.00 2.94 2.91
N PRO A 423 38.39 3.37 1.69
CA PRO A 423 38.01 2.71 0.45
C PRO A 423 38.65 1.32 0.33
N ILE A 424 37.96 0.38 -0.32
CA ILE A 424 38.47 -0.99 -0.51
C ILE A 424 39.85 -1.02 -1.18
N ASP A 425 40.10 -0.13 -2.15
CA ASP A 425 41.39 -0.02 -2.86
C ASP A 425 42.54 0.35 -1.92
N GLY A 426 42.26 1.10 -0.85
CA GLY A 426 43.23 1.47 0.19
C GLY A 426 43.56 0.34 1.17
N LEU A 427 42.76 -0.73 1.18
CA LEU A 427 42.91 -1.88 2.06
C LEU A 427 43.45 -3.12 1.34
N SER A 428 44.11 -2.94 0.19
CA SER A 428 44.68 -4.03 -0.61
C SER A 428 45.68 -4.90 0.16
N ASN A 429 46.42 -4.31 1.12
CA ASN A 429 47.36 -5.02 1.99
C ASN A 429 46.67 -5.77 3.16
N CYS A 430 45.35 -5.63 3.34
CA CYS A 430 44.57 -6.17 4.46
C CYS A 430 43.53 -7.22 4.01
N GLU A 431 43.83 -8.02 2.97
CA GLU A 431 42.87 -8.98 2.41
C GLU A 431 42.38 -10.03 3.43
N ASP A 432 43.24 -10.43 4.38
CA ASP A 432 42.87 -11.34 5.46
C ASP A 432 41.80 -10.73 6.38
N SER A 433 41.95 -9.46 6.76
CA SER A 433 40.96 -8.73 7.58
C SER A 433 39.62 -8.56 6.84
N ILE A 434 39.65 -8.30 5.53
CA ILE A 434 38.44 -8.26 4.69
C ILE A 434 37.76 -9.62 4.66
N ARG A 435 38.53 -10.70 4.44
CA ARG A 435 37.99 -12.06 4.42
C ARG A 435 37.34 -12.42 5.75
N ASP A 436 37.98 -12.11 6.87
CA ASP A 436 37.47 -12.46 8.19
C ASP A 436 36.21 -11.65 8.52
N PHE A 437 36.18 -10.36 8.20
CA PHE A 437 34.98 -9.52 8.30
C PHE A 437 33.82 -10.07 7.46
N VAL A 438 34.07 -10.40 6.19
CA VAL A 438 33.02 -10.93 5.29
C VAL A 438 32.48 -12.27 5.79
N ARG A 439 33.36 -13.16 6.28
CA ARG A 439 32.93 -14.48 6.81
C ARG A 439 32.09 -14.34 8.07
N GLU A 440 32.48 -13.44 8.98
CA GLU A 440 31.72 -13.20 10.20
C GLU A 440 30.42 -12.46 9.92
N GLY A 441 30.45 -11.45 9.06
CA GLY A 441 29.27 -10.72 8.59
C GLY A 441 28.26 -11.60 7.88
N PHE A 442 28.73 -12.56 7.07
CA PHE A 442 27.87 -13.54 6.40
C PHE A 442 27.20 -14.48 7.41
N LYS A 443 27.92 -14.97 8.43
CA LYS A 443 27.35 -15.83 9.47
C LYS A 443 26.34 -15.11 10.35
N SER A 444 26.64 -13.88 10.74
CA SER A 444 25.77 -13.04 11.58
C SER A 444 24.63 -12.35 10.80
N LYS A 445 24.68 -12.43 9.47
CA LYS A 445 23.73 -11.81 8.53
C LYS A 445 23.61 -10.29 8.72
N ILE A 446 24.75 -9.58 8.77
CA ILE A 446 24.77 -8.11 8.89
C ILE A 446 24.08 -7.41 7.70
N LEU A 447 24.06 -8.05 6.54
CA LEU A 447 23.40 -7.60 5.32
C LEU A 447 22.63 -8.78 4.69
N PRO A 448 21.41 -8.55 4.18
CA PRO A 448 20.61 -9.61 3.58
C PRO A 448 21.14 -10.01 2.20
N LEU A 449 21.17 -11.31 1.90
CA LEU A 449 21.30 -11.83 0.54
C LEU A 449 19.93 -12.25 0.00
N PRO A 450 19.79 -12.49 -1.31
CA PRO A 450 18.53 -13.00 -1.86
C PRO A 450 18.08 -14.28 -1.15
N GLY A 451 16.86 -14.26 -0.60
CA GLY A 451 16.30 -15.33 0.23
C GLY A 451 16.47 -15.17 1.75
N ASP A 452 17.23 -14.19 2.24
CA ASP A 452 17.39 -13.92 3.68
C ASP A 452 16.28 -13.05 4.27
N ALA A 453 15.72 -12.12 3.49
CA ALA A 453 14.60 -11.29 3.90
C ALA A 453 13.28 -11.96 3.50
N ASP A 454 12.48 -12.35 4.49
CA ASP A 454 11.15 -12.95 4.26
C ASP A 454 10.10 -11.87 3.95
N VAL A 455 10.22 -10.71 4.59
CA VAL A 455 9.30 -9.59 4.44
C VAL A 455 10.09 -8.33 4.12
N ILE A 456 9.60 -7.53 3.17
CA ILE A 456 10.08 -6.16 2.95
C ILE A 456 8.90 -5.22 3.17
N CYS A 457 9.06 -4.24 4.06
CA CYS A 457 8.14 -3.11 4.16
C CYS A 457 8.84 -1.80 3.79
N GLY A 458 8.09 -0.80 3.36
CA GLY A 458 8.64 0.56 3.23
C GLY A 458 7.66 1.59 2.68
N GLY A 459 7.93 2.85 3.00
CA GLY A 459 7.18 4.01 2.53
C GLY A 459 8.04 4.88 1.61
N PRO A 460 8.28 4.47 0.34
CA PRO A 460 9.16 5.22 -0.55
C PRO A 460 8.63 6.65 -0.76
N PRO A 461 9.43 7.69 -0.46
CA PRO A 461 8.93 9.05 -0.53
C PRO A 461 8.73 9.46 -1.99
N CYS A 462 7.49 9.79 -2.33
CA CYS A 462 7.14 10.37 -3.63
C CYS A 462 6.92 11.87 -3.43
N GLN A 463 7.99 12.66 -3.44
CA GLN A 463 7.86 14.09 -3.17
C GLN A 463 7.11 14.78 -4.32
N GLY A 464 7.33 14.38 -5.58
CA GLY A 464 6.74 15.04 -6.75
C GLY A 464 5.20 15.01 -6.83
N ILE A 465 4.53 14.18 -6.03
CA ILE A 465 3.08 13.92 -6.13
C ILE A 465 2.24 14.59 -5.04
N SER A 466 2.85 15.04 -3.94
CA SER A 466 2.12 15.59 -2.79
C SER A 466 1.35 16.86 -3.13
N GLY A 467 0.11 16.96 -2.62
CA GLY A 467 -0.71 18.18 -2.62
C GLY A 467 0.05 19.48 -2.31
N TYR A 468 1.06 19.39 -1.44
CA TYR A 468 1.86 20.51 -0.95
C TYR A 468 2.94 21.01 -1.92
N ASN A 469 3.27 20.26 -2.98
CA ASN A 469 4.29 20.68 -3.94
C ASN A 469 3.70 21.54 -5.07
N ARG A 470 4.18 22.79 -5.15
CA ARG A 470 3.78 23.82 -6.13
C ARG A 470 4.32 23.60 -7.54
N TYR A 471 5.38 22.81 -7.71
CA TYR A 471 6.05 22.55 -8.99
C TYR A 471 6.03 21.05 -9.31
N ARG A 472 4.96 20.61 -9.97
CA ARG A 472 4.74 19.21 -10.35
C ARG A 472 5.14 19.00 -11.80
N ASN A 473 5.97 18.00 -12.07
CA ASN A 473 6.24 17.55 -13.44
C ASN A 473 5.11 16.62 -13.86
N VAL A 474 4.24 17.09 -14.74
CA VAL A 474 3.04 16.36 -15.19
C VAL A 474 3.34 15.49 -16.41
N ASP A 475 4.36 15.83 -17.20
CA ASP A 475 4.59 15.20 -18.51
C ASP A 475 5.39 13.89 -18.42
N SER A 476 6.27 13.72 -17.44
CA SER A 476 7.03 12.48 -17.22
C SER A 476 7.44 12.27 -15.76
N PRO A 477 6.49 12.00 -14.85
CA PRO A 477 6.73 12.04 -13.42
C PRO A 477 7.64 10.92 -12.89
N LEU A 478 7.78 9.79 -13.60
CA LEU A 478 8.74 8.73 -13.28
C LEU A 478 10.19 9.07 -13.68
N THR A 479 10.40 10.05 -14.56
CA THR A 479 11.73 10.57 -14.90
C THR A 479 12.19 11.68 -13.96
N ASP A 480 11.31 12.14 -13.07
CA ASP A 480 11.64 13.10 -12.02
C ASP A 480 12.49 12.40 -10.96
N GLU A 481 13.69 12.93 -10.72
CA GLU A 481 14.64 12.42 -9.70
C GLU A 481 13.98 12.26 -8.32
N ARG A 482 12.94 13.07 -8.03
CA ARG A 482 12.20 13.07 -6.75
C ARG A 482 11.23 11.90 -6.57
N ASN A 483 10.99 11.11 -7.61
CA ASN A 483 10.12 9.94 -7.56
C ASN A 483 10.87 8.62 -7.82
N VAL A 484 12.20 8.68 -7.97
CA VAL A 484 13.07 7.51 -8.19
C VAL A 484 12.98 6.47 -7.07
N GLN A 485 12.63 6.90 -5.84
CA GLN A 485 12.58 6.02 -4.68
C GLN A 485 11.59 4.85 -4.82
N ILE A 486 10.48 5.02 -5.57
CA ILE A 486 9.55 3.91 -5.84
C ILE A 486 10.18 2.85 -6.75
N VAL A 487 11.03 3.28 -7.69
CA VAL A 487 11.77 2.39 -8.60
C VAL A 487 12.81 1.63 -7.79
N VAL A 488 13.58 2.33 -6.94
CA VAL A 488 14.61 1.74 -6.08
C VAL A 488 14.00 0.73 -5.10
N PHE A 489 12.86 1.05 -4.48
CA PHE A 489 12.11 0.11 -3.64
C PHE A 489 11.78 -1.18 -4.41
N MET A 490 11.22 -1.04 -5.61
CA MET A 490 10.86 -2.19 -6.46
C MET A 490 12.09 -2.98 -6.96
N ASP A 491 13.22 -2.32 -7.18
CA ASP A 491 14.48 -2.97 -7.58
C ASP A 491 15.11 -3.75 -6.40
N ILE A 492 15.01 -3.25 -5.17
CA ILE A 492 15.41 -4.01 -3.96
C ILE A 492 14.51 -5.23 -3.79
N VAL A 493 13.19 -5.10 -3.96
CA VAL A 493 12.25 -6.22 -3.95
C VAL A 493 12.61 -7.25 -5.05
N GLN A 494 12.93 -6.77 -6.25
CA GLN A 494 13.34 -7.63 -7.36
C GLN A 494 14.63 -8.39 -7.08
N PHE A 495 15.59 -7.75 -6.41
CA PHE A 495 16.88 -8.33 -6.05
C PHE A 495 16.75 -9.38 -4.92
N LEU A 496 16.09 -9.00 -3.81
CA LEU A 496 16.01 -9.84 -2.61
C LEU A 496 14.93 -10.94 -2.69
N LYS A 497 13.86 -10.69 -3.47
CA LYS A 497 12.73 -11.60 -3.69
C LYS A 497 12.10 -12.13 -2.39
N PRO A 498 11.56 -11.24 -1.53
CA PRO A 498 10.95 -11.66 -0.26
C PRO A 498 9.69 -12.51 -0.46
N LYS A 499 9.24 -13.20 0.59
CA LYS A 499 7.94 -13.88 0.58
C LYS A 499 6.79 -12.89 0.57
N TYR A 500 6.93 -11.78 1.29
CA TYR A 500 5.92 -10.73 1.40
C TYR A 500 6.51 -9.34 1.18
N VAL A 501 5.71 -8.47 0.59
CA VAL A 501 6.02 -7.05 0.36
C VAL A 501 4.86 -6.23 0.91
N LEU A 502 5.15 -5.19 1.68
CA LEU A 502 4.18 -4.17 2.06
C LEU A 502 4.72 -2.79 1.73
N MET A 503 4.12 -2.13 0.73
CA MET A 503 4.43 -0.74 0.41
C MET A 503 3.34 0.16 0.95
N GLU A 504 3.70 1.18 1.72
CA GLU A 504 2.80 2.24 2.19
C GLU A 504 3.03 3.51 1.36
N ASN A 505 1.97 4.29 1.12
CA ASN A 505 2.11 5.64 0.59
C ASN A 505 0.89 6.53 0.87
N VAL A 506 1.04 7.83 0.57
CA VAL A 506 -0.06 8.80 0.61
C VAL A 506 -1.10 8.52 -0.47
N VAL A 507 -2.35 8.87 -0.19
CA VAL A 507 -3.50 8.68 -1.09
C VAL A 507 -3.36 9.42 -2.42
N ASP A 508 -2.58 10.50 -2.47
CA ASP A 508 -2.32 11.22 -3.71
C ASP A 508 -1.64 10.34 -4.78
N ILE A 509 -1.05 9.20 -4.41
CA ILE A 509 -0.53 8.20 -5.35
C ILE A 509 -1.62 7.63 -6.28
N LEU A 510 -2.88 7.68 -5.87
CA LEU A 510 -4.05 7.25 -6.66
C LEU A 510 -4.68 8.39 -7.47
N ARG A 511 -4.33 9.65 -7.19
CA ARG A 511 -4.95 10.83 -7.82
C ARG A 511 -4.03 11.53 -8.80
N PHE A 512 -2.77 11.69 -8.42
CA PHE A 512 -1.77 12.38 -9.21
C PHE A 512 -1.47 11.61 -10.50
N ASP A 513 -1.33 12.33 -11.60
CA ASP A 513 -1.00 11.79 -12.93
C ASP A 513 -1.79 10.51 -13.28
N ARG A 514 -3.12 10.57 -13.10
CA ARG A 514 -4.03 9.44 -13.33
C ARG A 514 -3.57 8.16 -12.62
N ALA A 515 -3.05 8.25 -11.40
CA ALA A 515 -2.56 7.12 -10.61
C ALA A 515 -1.33 6.38 -11.20
N SER A 516 -0.51 7.03 -12.03
CA SER A 516 0.63 6.39 -12.71
C SER A 516 1.57 5.66 -11.75
N PHE A 517 1.83 6.22 -10.56
CA PHE A 517 2.68 5.60 -9.54
C PHE A 517 2.09 4.34 -8.91
N ALA A 518 0.81 4.37 -8.52
CA ALA A 518 0.15 3.20 -7.95
C ALA A 518 0.05 2.08 -8.98
N ARG A 519 -0.29 2.43 -10.22
CA ARG A 519 -0.32 1.50 -11.36
C ARG A 519 1.06 0.94 -11.66
N TYR A 520 2.11 1.76 -11.65
CA TYR A 520 3.49 1.33 -11.80
C TYR A 520 3.88 0.32 -10.72
N ALA A 521 3.63 0.63 -9.45
CA ALA A 521 3.99 -0.23 -8.33
C ALA A 521 3.29 -1.60 -8.40
N LEU A 522 1.98 -1.59 -8.66
CA LEU A 522 1.18 -2.80 -8.84
C LEU A 522 1.67 -3.60 -10.06
N SER A 523 1.91 -2.93 -11.18
CA SER A 523 2.41 -3.54 -12.41
C SER A 523 3.77 -4.20 -12.24
N ARG A 524 4.69 -3.57 -11.49
CA ARG A 524 6.00 -4.16 -11.17
C ARG A 524 5.88 -5.44 -10.35
N LEU A 525 5.03 -5.47 -9.31
CA LEU A 525 4.80 -6.70 -8.53
C LEU A 525 4.22 -7.82 -9.41
N VAL A 526 3.19 -7.52 -10.19
CA VAL A 526 2.54 -8.49 -11.09
C VAL A 526 3.52 -8.99 -12.15
N HIS A 527 4.40 -8.12 -12.68
CA HIS A 527 5.45 -8.50 -13.63
C HIS A 527 6.49 -9.42 -13.00
N MET A 528 6.87 -9.16 -11.74
CA MET A 528 7.75 -10.02 -10.95
C MET A 528 7.09 -11.34 -10.52
N LYS A 529 5.84 -11.59 -10.94
CA LYS A 529 5.03 -12.76 -10.61
C LYS A 529 4.64 -12.84 -9.13
N TYR A 530 4.53 -11.71 -8.45
CA TYR A 530 3.90 -11.66 -7.13
C TYR A 530 2.37 -11.62 -7.28
N GLN A 531 1.69 -12.27 -6.36
CA GLN A 531 0.31 -11.94 -6.04
C GLN A 531 0.30 -10.53 -5.45
N ALA A 532 -0.71 -9.72 -5.75
CA ALA A 532 -0.76 -8.34 -5.29
C ALA A 532 -2.18 -7.87 -5.01
N ARG A 533 -2.33 -6.90 -4.11
CA ARG A 533 -3.60 -6.18 -3.89
C ARG A 533 -3.33 -4.82 -3.28
N LEU A 534 -4.22 -3.88 -3.53
CA LEU A 534 -4.10 -2.49 -3.11
C LEU A 534 -5.34 -2.05 -2.32
N GLY A 535 -5.12 -1.44 -1.16
CA GLY A 535 -6.19 -1.00 -0.26
C GLY A 535 -5.93 0.40 0.29
N THR A 536 -6.99 1.19 0.43
CA THR A 536 -6.97 2.49 1.12
C THR A 536 -7.54 2.31 2.52
N VAL A 537 -6.75 2.66 3.53
CA VAL A 537 -7.03 2.40 4.94
C VAL A 537 -7.07 3.72 5.70
N ALA A 538 -8.09 3.92 6.53
CA ALA A 538 -8.22 5.09 7.40
C ALA A 538 -7.78 4.75 8.83
N ALA A 539 -6.75 5.41 9.34
CA ALA A 539 -6.19 5.13 10.66
C ALA A 539 -7.21 5.26 11.81
N GLY A 540 -8.15 6.20 11.68
CA GLY A 540 -9.23 6.37 12.68
C GLY A 540 -10.12 5.15 12.85
N CYS A 541 -10.31 4.35 11.79
CA CYS A 541 -11.06 3.10 11.85
C CYS A 541 -10.40 2.01 12.72
N TYR A 542 -9.18 2.26 13.21
CA TYR A 542 -8.41 1.33 14.04
C TYR A 542 -8.04 1.95 15.40
N GLY A 543 -8.88 2.86 15.90
CA GLY A 543 -8.82 3.34 17.29
C GLY A 543 -7.94 4.56 17.54
N LEU A 544 -7.57 5.29 16.49
CA LEU A 544 -6.81 6.53 16.63
C LEU A 544 -7.71 7.76 16.49
N PRO A 545 -7.54 8.81 17.33
CA PRO A 545 -8.29 10.06 17.20
C PRO A 545 -7.72 10.96 16.09
N GLN A 546 -7.48 10.39 14.93
CA GLN A 546 -7.02 11.08 13.73
C GLN A 546 -7.69 10.58 12.45
N PHE A 547 -7.87 11.48 11.50
CA PHE A 547 -8.31 11.14 10.15
C PHE A 547 -7.12 11.11 9.17
N ARG A 548 -6.41 9.97 9.17
CA ARG A 548 -5.26 9.73 8.29
C ARG A 548 -5.54 8.58 7.34
N LEU A 549 -5.70 8.89 6.06
CA LEU A 549 -5.85 7.88 5.00
C LEU A 549 -4.51 7.54 4.38
N ARG A 550 -4.24 6.26 4.16
CA ARG A 550 -3.04 5.75 3.49
C ARG A 550 -3.35 4.59 2.56
N VAL A 551 -2.53 4.46 1.53
CA VAL A 551 -2.61 3.37 0.55
C VAL A 551 -1.58 2.33 0.90
N PHE A 552 -2.02 1.08 0.95
CA PHE A 552 -1.19 -0.08 1.22
C PHE A 552 -1.25 -1.02 0.02
N LEU A 553 -0.08 -1.41 -0.48
CA LEU A 553 0.08 -2.38 -1.55
C LEU A 553 0.75 -3.63 -0.96
N TRP A 554 -0.01 -4.72 -0.90
CA TRP A 554 0.51 -6.03 -0.56
C TRP A 554 1.08 -6.71 -1.79
N GLY A 555 2.21 -7.37 -1.62
CA GLY A 555 2.76 -8.38 -2.51
C GLY A 555 2.99 -9.68 -1.76
N ALA A 556 2.68 -10.82 -2.36
CA ALA A 556 3.00 -12.13 -1.81
C ALA A 556 3.57 -13.04 -2.90
N HIS A 557 4.57 -13.84 -2.55
CA HIS A 557 5.10 -14.86 -3.43
C HIS A 557 3.97 -15.83 -3.84
N PRO A 558 3.93 -16.39 -5.07
CA PRO A 558 2.88 -17.29 -5.55
C PRO A 558 2.50 -18.47 -4.68
N LYS A 559 3.46 -18.95 -3.87
CA LYS A 559 3.30 -20.09 -2.98
C LYS A 559 2.75 -19.71 -1.61
N GLU A 560 2.72 -18.42 -1.30
CA GLU A 560 2.29 -17.88 -0.02
C GLU A 560 0.85 -17.40 -0.11
N LYS A 561 0.13 -17.38 1.02
CA LYS A 561 -1.22 -16.82 1.05
C LYS A 561 -1.13 -15.30 1.00
N LEU A 562 -1.77 -14.66 0.02
CA LEU A 562 -1.85 -13.20 -0.08
C LEU A 562 -2.60 -12.64 1.16
N PRO A 563 -1.99 -11.73 1.96
CA PRO A 563 -2.63 -11.16 3.13
C PRO A 563 -3.91 -10.38 2.78
N GLN A 564 -4.86 -10.35 3.71
CA GLN A 564 -6.10 -9.58 3.59
C GLN A 564 -5.93 -8.22 4.30
N PHE A 565 -6.77 -7.25 3.95
CA PHE A 565 -6.87 -6.02 4.74
C PHE A 565 -7.77 -6.25 5.97
N PRO A 566 -7.38 -5.78 7.16
CA PRO A 566 -8.25 -5.87 8.33
C PRO A 566 -9.44 -4.92 8.16
N LEU A 567 -10.65 -5.40 8.42
CA LEU A 567 -11.83 -4.53 8.44
C LEU A 567 -11.74 -3.51 9.58
N PRO A 568 -12.42 -2.35 9.47
CA PRO A 568 -12.54 -1.37 10.54
C PRO A 568 -12.94 -2.00 11.88
N SER A 569 -12.35 -1.55 12.99
CA SER A 569 -12.78 -1.93 14.33
C SER A 569 -13.53 -0.81 15.07
N HIS A 570 -13.43 0.42 14.57
CA HIS A 570 -14.07 1.60 15.16
C HIS A 570 -15.00 2.27 14.15
N ASP A 571 -16.15 2.75 14.63
CA ASP A 571 -17.19 3.40 13.81
C ASP A 571 -16.78 4.82 13.41
N VAL A 572 -15.94 4.90 12.37
CA VAL A 572 -15.49 6.17 11.78
C VAL A 572 -16.07 6.32 10.38
N ILE A 573 -16.83 7.40 10.18
CA ILE A 573 -17.37 7.74 8.87
C ILE A 573 -16.23 8.24 7.96
N VAL A 574 -15.87 7.42 6.97
CA VAL A 574 -14.86 7.78 5.98
C VAL A 574 -15.46 8.75 4.96
N ARG A 575 -15.16 10.04 5.09
CA ARG A 575 -15.54 11.07 4.11
C ARG A 575 -14.43 11.27 3.08
N TYR A 576 -14.21 10.27 2.23
CA TYR A 576 -13.20 10.31 1.18
C TYR A 576 -13.72 9.75 -0.13
N TRP A 577 -13.64 10.54 -1.19
CA TRP A 577 -14.07 10.15 -2.53
C TRP A 577 -12.83 9.73 -3.34
N PRO A 578 -12.53 8.42 -3.44
CA PRO A 578 -11.49 7.92 -4.34
C PRO A 578 -11.83 8.25 -5.80
N PRO A 579 -10.84 8.24 -6.71
CA PRO A 579 -11.13 8.13 -8.13
C PRO A 579 -12.04 6.89 -8.37
N PRO A 580 -13.03 6.96 -9.27
CA PRO A 580 -13.99 5.85 -9.49
C PRO A 580 -13.32 4.49 -9.76
N GLU A 581 -12.14 4.51 -10.38
CA GLU A 581 -11.37 3.31 -10.71
C GLU A 581 -10.77 2.59 -9.49
N PHE A 582 -10.66 3.27 -8.35
CA PHE A 582 -10.10 2.75 -7.09
C PHE A 582 -11.13 2.79 -5.96
N GLU A 583 -12.41 2.99 -6.27
CA GLU A 583 -13.48 3.03 -5.27
C GLU A 583 -13.56 1.74 -4.46
N ARG A 584 -13.51 0.61 -5.17
CA ARG A 584 -13.47 -0.75 -4.63
C ARG A 584 -12.15 -1.14 -3.94
N ASN A 585 -11.21 -0.21 -3.82
CA ASN A 585 -9.99 -0.40 -3.04
C ASN A 585 -10.13 0.19 -1.63
N THR A 586 -11.24 0.85 -1.30
CA THR A 586 -11.46 1.38 0.05
C THR A 586 -11.74 0.23 1.02
N VAL A 587 -10.99 0.16 2.11
CA VAL A 587 -11.21 -0.84 3.16
C VAL A 587 -12.25 -0.31 4.13
N ALA A 588 -13.50 -0.73 3.93
CA ALA A 588 -14.64 -0.37 4.75
C ALA A 588 -15.69 -1.50 4.71
N TYR A 589 -16.65 -1.46 5.63
CA TYR A 589 -17.87 -2.27 5.53
C TYR A 589 -18.77 -1.73 4.42
N ASP A 590 -19.49 -2.63 3.75
CA ASP A 590 -20.55 -2.25 2.82
C ASP A 590 -21.64 -1.42 3.53
N GLU A 591 -22.34 -0.57 2.81
CA GLU A 591 -23.39 0.30 3.39
C GLU A 591 -24.54 -0.50 4.02
N ASP A 592 -24.83 -1.69 3.48
CA ASP A 592 -25.93 -2.55 3.93
C ASP A 592 -25.53 -3.55 5.04
N GLN A 593 -24.25 -3.61 5.42
CA GLN A 593 -23.78 -4.52 6.48
C GLN A 593 -23.99 -3.91 7.87
N PRO A 594 -24.51 -4.70 8.86
CA PRO A 594 -24.69 -4.22 10.23
C PRO A 594 -23.34 -3.88 10.86
N ARG A 595 -23.29 -2.76 11.59
CA ARG A 595 -22.09 -2.21 12.24
C ARG A 595 -22.16 -2.26 13.76
N ASP A 596 -23.02 -3.14 14.29
CA ASP A 596 -23.38 -3.16 15.71
C ASP A 596 -22.22 -3.59 16.63
N ASP A 597 -21.20 -4.26 16.08
CA ASP A 597 -20.02 -4.74 16.81
C ASP A 597 -18.81 -3.77 16.75
N LEU A 598 -18.96 -2.56 16.21
CA LEU A 598 -17.86 -1.58 16.13
C LEU A 598 -17.71 -0.75 17.40
N GLU A 599 -16.47 -0.54 17.82
CA GLU A 599 -16.13 0.36 18.92
C GLU A 599 -16.40 1.82 18.56
N LYS A 600 -16.64 2.66 19.58
CA LYS A 600 -16.85 4.09 19.36
C LYS A 600 -15.59 4.77 18.83
N ALA A 601 -15.76 5.74 17.93
CA ALA A 601 -14.65 6.54 17.44
C ALA A 601 -13.89 7.24 18.57
N THR A 602 -12.58 7.02 18.64
CA THR A 602 -11.67 7.66 19.60
C THR A 602 -11.57 9.16 19.35
N VAL A 603 -11.59 9.97 20.40
CA VAL A 603 -11.42 11.44 20.34
C VAL A 603 -10.16 11.90 21.07
N LEU A 604 -9.83 13.19 20.95
CA LEU A 604 -8.63 13.77 21.56
C LEU A 604 -8.55 13.52 23.08
N ARG A 605 -9.68 13.62 23.78
CA ARG A 605 -9.77 13.31 25.22
C ARG A 605 -9.26 11.91 25.54
N ASP A 606 -9.64 10.93 24.74
CA ASP A 606 -9.29 9.54 25.00
C ASP A 606 -7.78 9.33 24.89
N ALA A 607 -7.07 10.14 24.10
CA ALA A 607 -5.64 9.99 23.89
C ALA A 607 -4.75 10.77 24.87
N ILE A 608 -5.13 11.97 25.31
CA ILE A 608 -4.17 12.87 25.99
C ILE A 608 -4.64 13.42 27.35
N SER A 609 -5.84 13.06 27.85
CA SER A 609 -6.39 13.64 29.08
C SER A 609 -5.66 13.27 30.38
N ASP A 610 -4.90 12.17 30.41
CA ASP A 610 -4.10 11.74 31.57
C ASP A 610 -2.71 12.39 31.64
N LEU A 611 -2.29 13.13 30.61
CA LEU A 611 -0.96 13.74 30.55
C LEU A 611 -0.84 14.93 31.52
N PRO A 612 0.33 15.11 32.17
CA PRO A 612 0.57 16.23 33.08
C PRO A 612 0.62 17.57 32.33
N ASP A 613 0.31 18.67 33.02
CA ASP A 613 0.41 20.00 32.40
C ASP A 613 1.87 20.41 32.19
N VAL A 614 2.18 20.97 31.01
CA VAL A 614 3.52 21.48 30.67
C VAL A 614 3.48 22.85 30.02
N SER A 615 4.53 23.65 30.24
CA SER A 615 4.67 24.97 29.64
C SER A 615 5.12 24.90 28.16
N SER A 616 4.98 26.00 27.43
CA SER A 616 5.50 26.11 26.04
C SER A 616 7.03 26.00 25.95
N HIS A 617 7.75 26.05 27.07
CA HIS A 617 9.21 25.99 27.15
C HIS A 617 9.69 24.75 27.93
N GLU A 618 8.86 23.73 28.08
CA GLU A 618 9.26 22.47 28.71
C GLU A 618 10.41 21.81 27.92
N THR A 619 11.45 21.37 28.65
CA THR A 619 12.68 20.81 28.05
C THR A 619 13.01 19.42 28.57
N ARG A 620 12.41 18.97 29.67
CA ARG A 620 12.65 17.66 30.28
C ARG A 620 12.31 16.55 29.28
N GLU A 621 13.23 15.62 29.09
CA GLU A 621 13.03 14.48 28.20
C GLU A 621 12.19 13.38 28.87
N GLU A 622 12.28 13.29 30.20
CA GLU A 622 11.64 12.26 31.02
C GLU A 622 10.94 12.93 32.20
N MET A 623 9.73 12.48 32.52
CA MET A 623 8.97 12.92 33.68
C MET A 623 8.05 11.81 34.19
N ALA A 624 7.48 11.98 35.38
CA ALA A 624 6.46 11.07 35.90
C ALA A 624 5.08 11.45 35.36
N TYR A 625 4.18 10.47 35.26
CA TYR A 625 2.76 10.75 35.12
C TYR A 625 2.20 11.27 36.44
N ASP A 626 1.31 12.26 36.37
CA ASP A 626 0.61 12.76 37.56
C ASP A 626 -0.59 11.87 37.93
N LYS A 627 -1.14 11.15 36.96
CA LYS A 627 -2.39 10.39 37.10
C LYS A 627 -2.32 8.98 36.47
N PRO A 628 -3.13 8.03 36.96
CA PRO A 628 -3.35 6.77 36.25
C PRO A 628 -4.07 7.01 34.92
N PRO A 629 -4.03 6.05 33.98
CA PRO A 629 -4.82 6.14 32.75
C PRO A 629 -6.32 6.16 33.07
N GLU A 630 -7.07 7.00 32.37
CA GLU A 630 -8.51 7.22 32.56
C GLU A 630 -9.36 6.53 31.48
N THR A 631 -8.78 6.20 30.32
CA THR A 631 -9.47 5.57 29.18
C THR A 631 -8.81 4.26 28.75
N ASP A 632 -9.53 3.41 28.02
CA ASP A 632 -9.00 2.14 27.48
C ASP A 632 -7.84 2.39 26.51
N PHE A 633 -7.91 3.47 25.73
CA PHE A 633 -6.81 3.91 24.87
C PHE A 633 -5.55 4.22 25.69
N GLN A 634 -5.68 4.97 26.80
CA GLN A 634 -4.54 5.32 27.64
C GLN A 634 -3.97 4.10 28.38
N GLN A 635 -4.83 3.18 28.81
CA GLN A 635 -4.40 1.90 29.38
C GLN A 635 -3.58 1.10 28.36
N PHE A 636 -4.09 1.00 27.13
CA PHE A 636 -3.40 0.33 26.04
C PHE A 636 -2.04 0.99 25.74
N ILE A 637 -2.01 2.30 25.49
CA ILE A 637 -0.79 2.98 25.03
C ILE A 637 0.32 3.04 26.11
N ARG A 638 -0.04 3.01 27.40
CA ARG A 638 0.88 2.94 28.54
C ARG A 638 1.31 1.52 28.91
N SER A 639 0.76 0.50 28.25
CA SER A 639 1.13 -0.89 28.47
C SER A 639 2.58 -1.15 28.06
N THR A 640 3.24 -2.04 28.77
CA THR A 640 4.61 -2.46 28.47
C THR A 640 4.66 -3.29 27.19
N ARG A 641 5.85 -3.38 26.57
CA ARG A 641 6.08 -4.25 25.39
C ARG A 641 5.67 -5.70 25.62
N ASN A 642 5.80 -6.20 26.85
CA ASN A 642 5.42 -7.57 27.21
C ASN A 642 3.91 -7.74 27.30
N GLU A 643 3.22 -6.79 27.94
CA GLU A 643 1.75 -6.78 28.06
C GLU A 643 1.09 -6.67 26.68
N MET A 644 1.57 -5.77 25.82
CA MET A 644 1.07 -5.64 24.44
C MET A 644 1.26 -6.90 23.58
N THR A 645 2.17 -7.80 23.97
CA THR A 645 2.48 -9.01 23.21
C THR A 645 2.16 -10.31 23.94
N GLY A 646 1.46 -10.24 25.09
CA GLY A 646 1.05 -11.39 25.89
C GLY A 646 2.20 -12.28 26.41
N SER A 647 3.40 -11.73 26.59
CA SER A 647 4.58 -12.51 27.03
C SER A 647 4.73 -12.52 28.56
N GLU A 648 5.12 -13.66 29.16
CA GLU A 648 5.24 -13.82 30.62
C GLU A 648 6.20 -12.79 31.26
N LEU A 649 5.79 -12.28 32.42
CA LEU A 649 6.50 -11.25 33.19
C LEU A 649 7.85 -11.77 33.70
N SER A 650 8.95 -11.22 33.17
CA SER A 650 10.18 -11.10 33.98
C SER A 650 9.89 -10.08 35.08
N GLY A 651 9.99 -10.49 36.34
CA GLY A 651 9.50 -9.81 37.55
C GLY A 651 10.11 -8.44 37.91
N THR A 652 10.54 -7.65 36.93
CA THR A 652 11.03 -6.29 37.14
C THR A 652 9.85 -5.31 37.01
N ARG A 653 9.41 -4.72 38.13
CA ARG A 653 8.52 -3.55 38.14
C ARG A 653 9.21 -2.42 37.36
N MET A 654 8.85 -2.22 36.10
CA MET A 654 9.30 -1.05 35.33
C MET A 654 8.57 0.19 35.85
N ILE A 655 9.33 1.26 36.08
CA ILE A 655 8.77 2.58 36.36
C ILE A 655 8.25 3.11 35.03
N ASN A 656 6.92 3.26 34.90
CA ASN A 656 6.29 3.87 33.73
C ASN A 656 6.60 5.38 33.71
N LEU A 657 7.73 5.73 33.11
CA LEU A 657 8.12 7.11 32.83
C LEU A 657 7.40 7.63 31.57
N LEU A 658 7.14 8.93 31.56
CA LEU A 658 6.63 9.67 30.43
C LEU A 658 7.80 10.31 29.67
N TYR A 659 7.98 9.93 28.41
CA TYR A 659 9.05 10.43 27.55
C TYR A 659 8.52 11.47 26.56
N ASP A 660 9.36 12.43 26.15
CA ASP A 660 9.09 13.35 25.04
C ASP A 660 7.81 14.20 25.20
N HIS A 661 7.35 14.45 26.43
CA HIS A 661 6.23 15.34 26.70
C HIS A 661 6.65 16.81 26.70
N ARG A 662 7.23 17.24 25.58
CA ARG A 662 7.69 18.61 25.34
C ARG A 662 7.14 19.16 24.02
N PRO A 663 6.64 20.40 23.99
CA PRO A 663 6.14 21.04 22.77
C PRO A 663 7.26 21.66 21.94
N TYR A 664 6.93 21.99 20.68
CA TYR A 664 7.77 22.88 19.90
C TYR A 664 7.77 24.30 20.51
N SER A 665 8.95 24.85 20.77
CA SER A 665 9.06 26.17 21.41
C SER A 665 8.58 27.26 20.46
N LEU A 666 7.54 27.98 20.88
CA LEU A 666 7.02 29.12 20.15
C LEU A 666 7.95 30.32 20.31
N ASN A 667 8.03 31.15 19.27
CA ASN A 667 8.64 32.47 19.40
C ASN A 667 7.75 33.37 20.28
N GLU A 668 8.32 34.45 20.82
CA GLU A 668 7.62 35.34 21.76
C GLU A 668 6.33 35.93 21.18
N GLU A 669 6.31 36.22 19.87
CA GLU A 669 5.16 36.82 19.20
C GLU A 669 4.01 35.83 19.05
N ASP A 670 4.31 34.61 18.62
CA ASP A 670 3.34 33.54 18.46
C ASP A 670 2.82 33.07 19.83
N PHE A 671 3.69 33.01 20.84
CA PHE A 671 3.28 32.72 22.22
C PHE A 671 2.34 33.79 22.77
N ALA A 672 2.64 35.08 22.56
CA ALA A 672 1.78 36.19 22.96
C ALA A 672 0.40 36.15 22.28
N ARG A 673 0.34 35.73 21.01
CA ARG A 673 -0.93 35.51 20.29
C ARG A 673 -1.69 34.32 20.86
N VAL A 674 -1.01 33.19 21.07
CA VAL A 674 -1.59 31.97 21.64
C VAL A 674 -2.25 32.24 22.99
N CYS A 675 -1.61 33.00 23.86
CA CYS A 675 -2.15 33.39 25.17
C CYS A 675 -3.45 34.21 25.07
N GLN A 676 -3.71 34.88 23.94
CA GLN A 676 -4.95 35.64 23.71
C GLN A 676 -6.06 34.81 23.06
N ILE A 677 -5.78 33.60 22.60
CA ILE A 677 -6.80 32.72 22.03
C ILE A 677 -7.64 32.11 23.16
N PRO A 678 -8.97 32.31 23.19
CA PRO A 678 -9.83 31.77 24.24
C PRO A 678 -9.75 30.24 24.38
N LYS A 679 -9.87 29.73 25.60
CA LYS A 679 -9.86 28.28 25.91
C LYS A 679 -11.27 27.70 25.78
N LYS A 680 -11.78 27.63 24.54
CA LYS A 680 -13.12 27.10 24.21
C LYS A 680 -13.08 26.37 22.86
N LYS A 681 -14.03 25.45 22.65
CA LYS A 681 -14.20 24.73 21.38
C LYS A 681 -14.33 25.69 20.19
N GLY A 682 -13.56 25.44 19.13
CA GLY A 682 -13.57 26.21 17.89
C GLY A 682 -12.85 27.57 17.96
N ALA A 683 -12.19 27.90 19.07
CA ALA A 683 -11.41 29.14 19.19
C ALA A 683 -10.22 29.15 18.21
N ASN A 684 -10.02 30.29 17.55
CA ASN A 684 -8.95 30.47 16.56
C ASN A 684 -8.55 31.95 16.42
N PHE A 685 -7.69 32.29 15.44
CA PHE A 685 -7.23 33.67 15.23
C PHE A 685 -8.37 34.70 15.05
N ARG A 686 -9.58 34.28 14.64
CA ARG A 686 -10.76 35.15 14.50
C ARG A 686 -11.28 35.67 15.83
N ASP A 687 -10.92 35.04 16.94
CA ASP A 687 -11.24 35.49 18.29
C ASP A 687 -10.24 36.54 18.82
N LEU A 688 -9.17 36.85 18.08
CA LEU A 688 -8.22 37.89 18.48
C LEU A 688 -8.89 39.28 18.46
N PRO A 689 -8.53 40.16 19.42
CA PRO A 689 -8.97 41.55 19.43
C PRO A 689 -8.74 42.26 18.09
N GLY A 690 -9.80 42.90 17.56
CA GLY A 690 -9.74 43.66 16.31
C GLY A 690 -10.04 42.85 15.04
N VAL A 691 -10.48 41.59 15.15
CA VAL A 691 -11.00 40.81 14.02
C VAL A 691 -12.53 40.80 14.00
N VAL A 692 -13.11 41.00 12.82
CA VAL A 692 -14.55 40.86 12.55
C VAL A 692 -14.76 39.90 11.38
N VAL A 693 -15.83 39.10 11.43
CA VAL A 693 -16.20 38.18 10.36
C VAL A 693 -17.42 38.73 9.64
N GLY A 694 -17.30 39.00 8.34
CA GLY A 694 -18.41 39.49 7.52
C GLY A 694 -19.46 38.42 7.24
N ALA A 695 -20.60 38.84 6.67
CA ALA A 695 -21.66 37.92 6.24
C ALA A 695 -21.21 36.89 5.19
N ASP A 696 -20.11 37.17 4.50
CA ASP A 696 -19.44 36.29 3.54
C ASP A 696 -18.47 35.28 4.18
N ASN A 697 -18.46 35.20 5.52
CA ASN A 697 -17.59 34.35 6.33
C ASN A 697 -16.08 34.66 6.16
N VAL A 698 -15.74 35.87 5.72
CA VAL A 698 -14.36 36.34 5.56
C VAL A 698 -13.95 37.16 6.79
N ALA A 699 -12.82 36.79 7.40
CA ALA A 699 -12.21 37.52 8.51
C ALA A 699 -11.51 38.79 8.00
N ARG A 700 -11.77 39.92 8.66
CA ARG A 700 -11.20 41.23 8.34
C ARG A 700 -10.80 41.96 9.62
N ARG A 701 -9.94 42.98 9.49
CA ARG A 701 -9.70 43.91 10.58
C ARG A 701 -10.93 44.79 10.80
N ASP A 702 -11.25 45.04 12.06
CA ASP A 702 -12.29 45.97 12.45
C ASP A 702 -11.85 47.40 12.09
N PRO A 703 -12.53 48.10 11.16
CA PRO A 703 -12.15 49.45 10.75
C PRO A 703 -12.38 50.48 11.87
N THR A 704 -13.15 50.13 12.91
CA THR A 704 -13.46 51.03 14.03
C THR A 704 -12.44 50.98 15.15
N LYS A 705 -11.51 50.02 15.12
CA LYS A 705 -10.48 49.82 16.15
C LYS A 705 -9.10 50.07 15.58
N GLU A 706 -8.27 50.75 16.37
CA GLU A 706 -6.85 50.85 16.06
C GLU A 706 -6.19 49.48 16.08
N GLN A 707 -5.15 49.33 15.27
CA GLN A 707 -4.42 48.07 15.15
C GLN A 707 -3.64 47.80 16.44
N VAL A 708 -4.01 46.72 17.13
CA VAL A 708 -3.29 46.28 18.33
C VAL A 708 -1.92 45.74 17.91
N LEU A 709 -0.86 46.30 18.50
CA LEU A 709 0.51 45.88 18.28
C LEU A 709 1.01 45.07 19.48
N LEU A 710 1.87 44.09 19.20
CA LEU A 710 2.64 43.36 20.19
C LEU A 710 3.79 44.24 20.71
N PRO A 711 4.42 43.90 21.86
CA PRO A 711 5.60 44.59 22.36
C PRO A 711 6.76 44.68 21.34
N SER A 712 6.83 43.75 20.38
CA SER A 712 7.80 43.76 19.28
C SER A 712 7.51 44.80 18.18
N GLY A 713 6.38 45.53 18.25
CA GLY A 713 5.91 46.46 17.23
C GLY A 713 5.20 45.79 16.05
N LYS A 714 5.14 44.46 16.00
CA LYS A 714 4.37 43.71 14.99
C LYS A 714 2.89 43.65 15.32
N PRO A 715 2.00 43.48 14.33
CA PRO A 715 0.58 43.38 14.61
C PRO A 715 0.21 42.10 15.37
N LEU A 716 -0.75 42.24 16.30
CA LEU A 716 -1.34 41.12 17.02
C LEU A 716 -1.98 40.12 16.04
N VAL A 717 -2.80 40.63 15.11
CA VAL A 717 -3.43 39.85 14.05
C VAL A 717 -2.53 39.88 12.80
N PRO A 718 -1.88 38.76 12.46
CA PRO A 718 -0.96 38.73 11.33
C PRO A 718 -1.70 38.73 9.98
N ASP A 719 -1.15 39.39 8.97
CA ASP A 719 -1.75 39.50 7.62
C ASP A 719 -1.96 38.14 6.96
N PHE A 720 -1.03 37.20 7.15
CA PHE A 720 -1.14 35.87 6.54
C PHE A 720 -2.42 35.15 6.99
N ALA A 721 -2.85 35.33 8.25
CA ALA A 721 -4.03 34.64 8.78
C ALA A 721 -5.32 35.17 8.14
N LEU A 722 -5.38 36.48 7.86
CA LEU A 722 -6.50 37.11 7.15
C LEU A 722 -6.54 36.73 5.66
N ASN A 723 -5.40 36.40 5.06
CA ASN A 723 -5.29 36.04 3.64
C ASN A 723 -5.39 34.52 3.39
N PHE A 724 -5.20 33.70 4.42
CA PHE A 724 -5.19 32.24 4.31
C PHE A 724 -6.57 31.71 3.87
N GLU A 725 -6.59 30.95 2.76
CA GLU A 725 -7.81 30.50 2.07
C GLU A 725 -8.81 31.64 1.80
N GLY A 726 -8.30 32.82 1.44
CA GLY A 726 -9.12 34.01 1.18
C GLY A 726 -9.84 34.54 2.43
N GLY A 727 -9.26 34.31 3.61
CA GLY A 727 -9.79 34.75 4.90
C GLY A 727 -10.97 33.93 5.43
N LYS A 728 -11.35 32.86 4.72
CA LYS A 728 -12.46 31.96 5.11
C LYS A 728 -12.03 30.83 6.05
N SER A 729 -10.73 30.63 6.21
CA SER A 729 -10.22 29.57 7.08
C SER A 729 -10.48 29.85 8.56
N ARG A 730 -10.55 28.76 9.33
CA ARG A 730 -10.57 28.77 10.80
C ARG A 730 -9.32 28.12 11.39
N ARG A 731 -8.35 27.70 10.57
CA ARG A 731 -7.18 26.92 11.02
C ARG A 731 -6.07 27.72 11.70
N PRO A 732 -5.71 28.94 11.27
CA PRO A 732 -4.63 29.68 11.92
C PRO A 732 -4.92 29.91 13.42
N TYR A 733 -3.94 29.59 14.28
CA TYR A 733 -4.02 29.67 15.74
C TYR A 733 -5.25 28.95 16.33
N ALA A 734 -5.69 27.86 15.71
CA ALA A 734 -6.86 27.13 16.17
C ALA A 734 -6.51 26.17 17.32
N ARG A 735 -7.34 26.21 18.37
CA ARG A 735 -7.36 25.22 19.44
C ARG A 735 -8.15 24.01 19.02
N LEU A 736 -7.57 22.85 19.28
CA LEU A 736 -8.30 21.59 19.29
C LEU A 736 -9.19 21.54 20.53
N TRP A 737 -10.21 20.69 20.51
CA TRP A 737 -11.04 20.41 21.66
C TRP A 737 -11.16 18.92 21.97
N TRP A 738 -11.54 18.63 23.21
CA TRP A 738 -11.54 17.28 23.78
C TRP A 738 -12.41 16.25 23.03
N ASP A 739 -13.51 16.68 22.43
CA ASP A 739 -14.45 15.85 21.68
C ASP A 739 -14.21 15.90 20.16
N GLU A 740 -13.04 16.38 19.74
CA GLU A 740 -12.63 16.47 18.34
C GLU A 740 -11.57 15.42 18.02
N THR A 741 -11.41 15.14 16.72
CA THR A 741 -10.28 14.38 16.18
C THR A 741 -9.28 15.34 15.55
N VAL A 742 -8.01 14.97 15.54
CA VAL A 742 -7.02 15.67 14.72
C VAL A 742 -7.20 15.25 13.27
N SER A 743 -6.92 16.12 12.30
CA SER A 743 -7.01 15.76 10.88
C SER A 743 -5.90 14.75 10.53
N THR A 744 -4.80 15.21 9.97
CA THR A 744 -3.59 14.39 9.81
C THR A 744 -2.51 15.02 10.67
N VAL A 745 -1.97 14.26 11.63
CA VAL A 745 -0.74 14.68 12.32
C VAL A 745 0.38 14.74 11.27
N VAL A 746 1.03 15.88 11.20
CA VAL A 746 2.11 16.18 10.24
C VAL A 746 3.46 16.25 10.95
N THR A 747 4.53 16.42 10.17
CA THR A 747 5.91 16.49 10.65
C THR A 747 6.27 17.78 11.39
N TYR A 748 5.43 18.82 11.33
CA TYR A 748 5.66 20.08 12.01
C TYR A 748 4.34 20.70 12.45
N PRO A 749 4.14 21.00 13.76
CA PRO A 749 2.91 21.58 14.27
C PRO A 749 2.81 23.07 13.90
N ASP A 750 2.48 23.33 12.64
CA ASP A 750 2.37 24.69 12.09
C ASP A 750 1.09 25.38 12.56
N LEU A 751 1.21 26.17 13.63
CA LEU A 751 0.13 27.01 14.15
C LEU A 751 -0.38 28.07 13.16
N HIS A 752 0.37 28.36 12.08
CA HIS A 752 -0.04 29.35 11.08
C HIS A 752 -1.07 28.81 10.08
N SER A 753 -1.15 27.48 9.90
CA SER A 753 -2.01 26.86 8.90
C SER A 753 -2.85 25.68 9.42
N GLN A 754 -2.65 25.25 10.67
CA GLN A 754 -3.26 24.05 11.24
C GLN A 754 -3.85 24.26 12.63
N ALA A 755 -4.82 23.42 12.97
CA ALA A 755 -5.36 23.31 14.33
C ALA A 755 -4.49 22.33 15.13
N VAL A 756 -3.56 22.88 15.92
CA VAL A 756 -2.53 22.10 16.64
C VAL A 756 -2.30 22.62 18.07
N MET A 757 -3.09 23.60 18.53
CA MET A 757 -2.98 24.12 19.89
C MET A 757 -3.70 23.20 20.89
N HIS A 758 -3.11 23.05 22.07
CA HIS A 758 -3.71 22.29 23.16
C HIS A 758 -5.06 22.91 23.59
N PRO A 759 -6.07 22.09 23.98
CA PRO A 759 -7.39 22.60 24.36
C PRO A 759 -7.35 23.67 25.46
N GLU A 760 -6.54 23.44 26.50
CA GLU A 760 -6.56 24.25 27.73
C GLU A 760 -5.22 24.93 28.06
N GLN A 761 -4.14 24.55 27.38
CA GLN A 761 -2.78 25.03 27.67
C GLN A 761 -2.32 25.97 26.54
N ASP A 762 -1.50 26.96 26.87
CA ASP A 762 -1.04 27.99 25.94
C ASP A 762 0.21 27.54 25.17
N ARG A 763 0.07 26.41 24.47
CA ARG A 763 1.11 25.75 23.68
C ARG A 763 0.53 24.95 22.52
N VAL A 764 1.40 24.54 21.59
CA VAL A 764 1.07 23.48 20.63
C VAL A 764 1.12 22.11 21.30
N LEU A 765 0.60 21.09 20.62
CA LEU A 765 0.72 19.71 21.07
C LEU A 765 2.19 19.30 21.24
N THR A 766 2.48 18.47 22.24
CA THR A 766 3.82 17.91 22.49
C THR A 766 4.16 16.79 21.52
N ILE A 767 5.45 16.42 21.44
CA ILE A 767 5.88 15.23 20.69
C ILE A 767 5.11 14.00 21.17
N ARG A 768 5.02 13.76 22.49
CA ARG A 768 4.26 12.62 23.04
C ARG A 768 2.77 12.62 22.69
N GLU A 769 2.10 13.77 22.74
CA GLU A 769 0.70 13.90 22.32
C GLU A 769 0.56 13.51 20.84
N CYS A 770 1.41 14.05 19.97
CA CYS A 770 1.46 13.67 18.55
C CYS A 770 1.77 12.18 18.34
N ALA A 771 2.66 11.59 19.14
CA ALA A 771 3.02 10.18 19.09
C ALA A 771 1.83 9.29 19.48
N ARG A 772 1.09 9.63 20.53
CA ARG A 772 -0.16 8.94 20.90
C ARG A 772 -1.23 9.07 19.82
N LEU A 773 -1.38 10.24 19.20
CA LEU A 773 -2.27 10.42 18.05
C LEU A 773 -1.89 9.52 16.85
N GLN A 774 -0.62 9.14 16.72
CA GLN A 774 -0.13 8.14 15.75
C GLN A 774 -0.19 6.68 16.25
N GLY A 775 -0.60 6.43 17.50
CA GLY A 775 -0.66 5.10 18.10
C GLY A 775 0.68 4.54 18.57
N PHE A 776 1.71 5.37 18.74
CA PHE A 776 2.98 4.91 19.32
C PHE A 776 2.81 4.59 20.81
N PRO A 777 3.26 3.41 21.26
CA PRO A 777 3.34 3.10 22.69
C PRO A 777 4.14 4.15 23.46
N ASP A 778 3.78 4.42 24.71
CA ASP A 778 4.44 5.46 25.51
C ASP A 778 5.89 5.11 25.86
N TYR A 779 6.25 3.82 25.85
CA TYR A 779 7.63 3.39 25.99
C TYR A 779 8.49 3.68 24.76
N TYR A 780 7.88 4.01 23.60
CA TYR A 780 8.61 4.26 22.37
C TYR A 780 9.31 5.61 22.44
N ARG A 781 10.63 5.62 22.29
CA ARG A 781 11.47 6.81 22.47
C ARG A 781 11.93 7.38 21.13
N PHE A 782 12.07 8.70 21.07
CA PHE A 782 12.59 9.40 19.89
C PHE A 782 13.95 10.03 20.20
N CYS A 783 14.78 10.27 19.18
CA CYS A 783 16.12 10.85 19.27
C CYS A 783 16.23 12.13 18.42
N GLY A 784 17.24 12.97 18.68
CA GLY A 784 17.43 14.24 17.99
C GLY A 784 16.77 15.45 18.67
N THR A 785 16.74 16.58 17.97
CA THR A 785 16.10 17.83 18.42
C THR A 785 14.58 17.71 18.47
N VAL A 786 13.89 18.65 19.13
CA VAL A 786 12.40 18.69 19.19
C VAL A 786 11.73 18.71 17.82
N LYS A 787 12.43 19.18 16.78
CA LYS A 787 11.91 19.19 15.41
C LYS A 787 12.15 17.85 14.67
N GLN A 788 13.19 17.11 15.06
CA GLN A 788 13.54 15.82 14.47
C GLN A 788 12.75 14.67 15.11
N ARG A 789 12.47 14.78 16.41
CA ARG A 789 11.50 13.94 17.12
C ARG A 789 10.09 14.31 16.73
#